data_AF-X6PD88-F1
#
_entry.id   AF-X6PD88-F1
#
_cell.length_a   1.000
_cell.length_b   1.000
_cell.length_c   1.000
_cell.angle_alpha   90.00
_cell.angle_beta   90.00
_cell.angle_gamma   90.00
#
_symmetry.space_group_name_H-M   'P 1'
#
loop_
_entity.id
_entity.type
_entity.pdbx_description
1 polymer ?
#
loop_
_entity_poly.entity_id
_entity_poly.type
_entity_poly.pdbx_seq_one_letter_code
_entity_poly.pdbx_strand_id
1 'polypeptide(L)'
;QLDLDSQPLNDKVNDITTNLLAKDQNQWSNLLTNSLKEWWVSDYFDRGFTGKCYHRKVIWFLHPSRYNSIEEDFRKVFKELVESKADNFYFDNKCWDDSCEELKKDDSRNELENCMIESLSKKDGSINEWTWLLSLIIKIPSKQYCQNNLFFDIKLSKQNKKHKCDSDALFWTKNNIVSNEDEKDEKDEKDEKDEKDEKDEKEEKTLRNNITLLKKELEYCIACIGWKEFLIKDQKITILADLCKFIQETLETLDDIIKNDRLTFFLCDFLKEDENEVRIRKLSENVIDLSNLNPVMKKFVKYKILVNNFMIVAQRYLPIIPAELNEFYEFCKNLDRHYLSDFETKFGKERKLLSDFSNEFQLMVDRKKSNVFHIMWNKRQAVNNLISIFDYLMDVFKQADLDWDNLISKIKDNTLQYIDLEPYKITNWKLEMNILCPDIKHQEKNTTTQINAQDIENAFSFLQTEEHWKLLKKVTEIIQNVHTIKIIAVDEKWQTFVNIIAQSEQKKDKTSIKEASTWYSKCKDYFGDVSDKKDILKLVCNNEEKMQALANNEIFIKRKQFELLIKRMDDSQNGKFRQLAGTLPEVNKKMKERIWDIKFESSCELAKAILTLSEKRDKFCHKLAKCLDMDFEELFLLVKEGDQLSVVKRYEQFEQAGQTGEWVFSDYETMFGPHQSNVFPNFSVKVKPKVDKYEGLILQFGTNLNCGSIENILDRLKLGLISEEKKKIENIVLQYEICKDIYAIRIDYWERGGRDKKEKLD
;
A
#
# COMPACT_ATOMS: atom_id res chain seq x y z
N GLN A 1 38.91 76.31 8.06
CA GLN A 1 40.13 77.03 7.63
C GLN A 1 40.58 77.85 8.82
N LEU A 2 41.52 77.32 9.59
CA LEU A 2 42.08 77.95 10.80
C LEU A 2 43.57 77.61 10.88
N ASP A 3 44.30 78.61 11.33
CA ASP A 3 45.74 78.86 11.26
C ASP A 3 46.61 77.81 11.98
N LEU A 4 47.75 77.44 11.39
CA LEU A 4 48.54 76.26 11.77
C LEU A 4 49.66 76.50 12.79
N ASP A 5 49.99 77.75 13.16
CA ASP A 5 51.32 78.04 13.72
C ASP A 5 51.39 78.52 15.20
N SER A 6 50.61 77.98 16.16
CA SER A 6 50.87 78.36 17.58
C SER A 6 50.48 77.43 18.75
N GLN A 7 50.02 76.18 18.56
CA GLN A 7 49.73 75.28 19.70
C GLN A 7 50.07 73.80 19.43
N PRO A 8 50.48 73.01 20.46
CA PRO A 8 50.78 71.58 20.33
C PRO A 8 49.55 70.76 19.90
N LEU A 9 49.78 69.75 19.05
CA LEU A 9 48.73 68.86 18.51
C LEU A 9 47.88 68.18 19.60
N ASN A 10 48.49 67.87 20.76
CA ASN A 10 47.83 67.22 21.90
C ASN A 10 46.76 68.10 22.54
N ASP A 11 47.01 69.40 22.65
CA ASP A 11 46.05 70.32 23.25
C ASP A 11 44.87 70.55 22.30
N LYS A 12 45.11 70.57 20.98
CA LYS A 12 44.04 70.63 19.96
C LYS A 12 43.23 69.33 19.88
N VAL A 13 43.85 68.15 20.02
CA VAL A 13 43.12 66.87 20.07
C VAL A 13 42.30 66.79 21.35
N ASN A 14 42.83 67.22 22.50
CA ASN A 14 42.07 67.29 23.74
C ASN A 14 40.94 68.30 23.66
N ASP A 15 41.14 69.47 23.04
CA ASP A 15 40.09 70.48 22.91
C ASP A 15 39.01 70.06 21.89
N ILE A 16 39.38 69.37 20.81
CA ILE A 16 38.42 68.74 19.88
C ILE A 16 37.67 67.59 20.56
N THR A 17 38.35 66.74 21.33
CA THR A 17 37.74 65.62 22.06
C THR A 17 36.81 66.14 23.16
N THR A 18 37.20 67.18 23.88
CA THR A 18 36.39 67.82 24.93
C THR A 18 35.22 68.59 24.32
N ASN A 19 35.39 69.27 23.18
CA ASN A 19 34.30 69.92 22.47
C ASN A 19 33.34 68.92 21.78
N LEU A 20 33.82 67.75 21.34
CA LEU A 20 32.98 66.66 20.82
C LEU A 20 32.23 65.92 21.93
N LEU A 21 32.84 65.75 23.10
CA LEU A 21 32.21 65.16 24.29
C LEU A 21 31.21 66.13 24.95
N ALA A 22 31.46 67.45 24.89
CA ALA A 22 30.59 68.46 25.49
C ALA A 22 29.38 68.83 24.60
N LYS A 23 29.42 68.58 23.29
CA LYS A 23 28.35 69.01 22.38
C LYS A 23 27.25 68.00 22.10
N ASP A 24 27.42 66.72 22.40
CA ASP A 24 26.35 65.76 22.07
C ASP A 24 26.45 64.43 22.84
N GLN A 25 26.51 64.51 24.16
CA GLN A 25 26.50 63.35 25.06
C GLN A 25 25.32 62.39 24.77
N ASN A 26 24.18 62.95 24.37
CA ASN A 26 23.00 62.20 23.92
C ASN A 26 23.19 61.50 22.56
N GLN A 27 23.94 62.10 21.63
CA GLN A 27 24.21 61.49 20.32
C GLN A 27 25.20 60.32 20.45
N TRP A 28 26.21 60.45 21.32
CA TRP A 28 27.16 59.37 21.61
C TRP A 28 26.51 58.18 22.31
N SER A 29 25.65 58.43 23.31
CA SER A 29 24.89 57.37 23.99
C SER A 29 23.97 56.62 23.01
N ASN A 30 23.31 57.34 22.09
CA ASN A 30 22.51 56.74 21.02
C ASN A 30 23.33 55.91 20.03
N LEU A 31 24.49 56.40 19.60
CA LEU A 31 25.38 55.66 18.69
C LEU A 31 25.91 54.39 19.34
N LEU A 32 26.39 54.47 20.59
CA LEU A 32 26.83 53.31 21.36
C LEU A 32 25.71 52.28 21.52
N THR A 33 24.52 52.73 21.91
CA THR A 33 23.33 51.89 22.05
C THR A 33 22.97 51.16 20.75
N ASN A 34 23.02 51.84 19.60
CA ASN A 34 22.77 51.22 18.30
C ASN A 34 23.86 50.22 17.92
N SER A 35 25.14 50.55 18.16
CA SER A 35 26.25 49.63 17.95
C SER A 35 26.16 48.38 18.82
N LEU A 36 25.67 48.50 20.07
CA LEU A 36 25.42 47.34 20.94
C LEU A 36 24.33 46.42 20.38
N LYS A 37 23.22 47.00 19.90
CA LYS A 37 22.13 46.24 19.28
C LYS A 37 22.59 45.52 18.01
N GLU A 38 23.39 46.21 17.18
CA GLU A 38 24.00 45.61 15.99
C GLU A 38 24.98 44.49 16.37
N TRP A 39 25.87 44.73 17.34
CA TRP A 39 26.82 43.72 17.83
C TRP A 39 26.11 42.51 18.45
N TRP A 40 25.01 42.71 19.17
CA TRP A 40 24.24 41.61 19.77
C TRP A 40 23.69 40.66 18.69
N VAL A 41 23.23 41.21 17.57
CA VAL A 41 22.64 40.46 16.45
C VAL A 41 23.68 40.00 15.42
N SER A 42 24.89 40.57 15.42
CA SER A 42 25.92 40.24 14.43
C SER A 42 26.55 38.86 14.65
N ASP A 43 26.99 38.24 13.55
CA ASP A 43 27.75 36.98 13.59
C ASP A 43 29.27 37.21 13.72
N TYR A 44 29.71 38.47 13.79
CA TYR A 44 31.13 38.85 13.83
C TYR A 44 31.63 38.97 15.27
N PHE A 45 31.90 37.83 15.89
CA PHE A 45 32.75 37.77 17.07
C PHE A 45 33.97 36.96 16.67
N ASP A 46 35.14 37.61 16.55
CA ASP A 46 36.48 37.12 16.10
C ASP A 46 36.58 36.03 15.00
N ARG A 47 37.73 35.94 14.30
CA ARG A 47 37.85 35.16 13.03
C ARG A 47 37.67 33.63 13.11
N GLY A 48 37.33 33.06 14.28
CA GLY A 48 37.18 31.61 14.48
C GLY A 48 35.76 31.10 14.69
N PHE A 49 34.74 31.97 14.79
CA PHE A 49 33.45 31.57 15.36
C PHE A 49 32.32 31.54 14.32
N THR A 50 31.49 30.49 14.38
CA THR A 50 30.29 30.37 13.56
C THR A 50 29.03 30.48 14.43
N GLY A 51 28.28 31.57 14.24
CA GLY A 51 26.85 31.71 14.57
C GLY A 51 26.50 32.19 15.99
N LYS A 52 25.62 33.20 16.09
CA LYS A 52 24.59 33.49 17.13
C LYS A 52 24.76 33.00 18.60
N CYS A 53 25.97 32.81 19.12
CA CYS A 53 26.20 32.28 20.46
C CYS A 53 26.06 33.39 21.52
N TYR A 54 24.84 33.61 22.02
CA TYR A 54 24.53 34.64 23.01
C TYR A 54 25.26 34.42 24.35
N HIS A 55 25.54 33.17 24.73
CA HIS A 55 26.25 32.78 25.96
C HIS A 55 27.59 33.48 26.12
N ARG A 56 28.46 33.37 25.11
CA ARG A 56 29.81 33.95 25.16
C ARG A 56 29.78 35.48 25.09
N LYS A 57 28.85 36.06 24.32
CA LYS A 57 28.62 37.52 24.31
C LYS A 57 28.27 38.04 25.70
N VAL A 58 27.45 37.28 26.44
CA VAL A 58 27.09 37.61 27.82
C VAL A 58 28.26 37.48 28.78
N ILE A 59 29.02 36.39 28.73
CA ILE A 59 30.22 36.21 29.57
C ILE A 59 31.22 37.35 29.31
N TRP A 60 31.48 37.65 28.03
CA TRP A 60 32.38 38.71 27.62
C TRP A 60 31.93 40.07 28.17
N PHE A 61 30.64 40.38 28.12
CA PHE A 61 30.12 41.66 28.60
C PHE A 61 30.15 41.78 30.12
N LEU A 62 29.77 40.72 30.83
CA LEU A 62 29.62 40.71 32.29
C LEU A 62 30.94 40.55 33.05
N HIS A 63 32.06 40.40 32.34
CA HIS A 63 33.37 40.35 32.98
C HIS A 63 33.62 41.63 33.81
N PRO A 64 34.04 41.54 35.08
CA PRO A 64 34.13 42.68 36.01
C PRO A 64 34.90 43.89 35.49
N SER A 65 36.02 43.66 34.79
CA SER A 65 36.85 44.73 34.21
C SER A 65 36.13 45.58 33.16
N ARG A 66 35.10 45.04 32.51
CA ARG A 66 34.33 45.70 31.43
C ARG A 66 33.01 46.21 31.94
N TYR A 67 32.26 45.37 32.65
CA TYR A 67 30.93 45.73 33.11
C TYR A 67 30.96 47.01 33.96
N ASN A 68 31.92 47.12 34.87
CA ASN A 68 32.00 48.23 35.81
C ASN A 68 32.49 49.56 35.20
N SER A 69 33.15 49.52 34.03
CA SER A 69 33.66 50.71 33.34
C SER A 69 32.65 51.35 32.37
N ILE A 70 31.50 50.70 32.17
CA ILE A 70 30.47 51.11 31.22
C ILE A 70 29.36 51.91 31.93
N GLU A 71 28.80 52.90 31.23
CA GLU A 71 27.73 53.79 31.71
C GLU A 71 26.40 53.04 31.96
N GLU A 72 25.60 53.51 32.93
CA GLU A 72 24.42 52.80 33.43
C GLU A 72 23.33 52.57 32.37
N ASP A 73 23.06 53.57 31.53
CA ASP A 73 22.08 53.47 30.44
C ASP A 73 22.44 52.36 29.43
N PHE A 74 23.73 52.18 29.16
CA PHE A 74 24.20 51.14 28.24
C PHE A 74 24.07 49.74 28.85
N ARG A 75 24.29 49.61 30.17
CA ARG A 75 24.02 48.35 30.90
C ARG A 75 22.54 48.00 30.84
N LYS A 76 21.64 48.99 30.94
CA LYS A 76 20.19 48.77 30.85
C LYS A 76 19.78 48.19 29.49
N VAL A 77 20.26 48.78 28.39
CA VAL A 77 19.96 48.26 27.04
C VAL A 77 20.51 46.84 26.86
N PHE A 78 21.70 46.56 27.37
CA PHE A 78 22.25 45.21 27.34
C PHE A 78 21.35 44.21 28.06
N LYS A 79 20.86 44.54 29.26
CA LYS A 79 19.93 43.70 30.02
C LYS A 79 18.65 43.40 29.22
N GLU A 80 18.04 44.43 28.61
CA GLU A 80 16.86 44.26 27.76
C GLU A 80 17.12 43.31 26.57
N LEU A 81 18.31 43.37 25.97
CA LEU A 81 18.70 42.48 24.87
C LEU A 81 18.87 41.03 25.31
N VAL A 82 19.51 40.81 26.47
CA VAL A 82 19.67 39.48 27.08
C VAL A 82 18.30 38.90 27.44
N GLU A 83 17.43 39.69 28.08
CA GLU A 83 16.06 39.29 28.44
C GLU A 83 15.24 38.91 27.21
N SER A 84 15.33 39.69 26.12
CA SER A 84 14.64 39.38 24.85
C SER A 84 15.09 38.07 24.19
N LYS A 85 16.22 37.51 24.63
CA LYS A 85 16.83 36.27 24.13
C LYS A 85 17.06 35.24 25.23
N ALA A 86 16.45 35.41 26.41
CA ALA A 86 16.61 34.51 27.57
C ALA A 86 16.37 33.03 27.21
N ASP A 87 15.46 32.78 26.27
CA ASP A 87 15.09 31.47 25.77
C ASP A 87 16.16 30.76 24.92
N ASN A 88 17.24 31.45 24.55
CA ASN A 88 18.34 30.89 23.75
C ASN A 88 19.54 30.47 24.62
N PHE A 89 19.46 30.57 25.95
CA PHE A 89 20.54 30.15 26.85
C PHE A 89 20.37 28.69 27.29
N TYR A 90 21.28 27.83 26.82
CA TYR A 90 21.41 26.40 27.16
C TYR A 90 22.43 26.12 28.29
N PHE A 91 22.22 25.00 29.01
CA PHE A 91 23.08 24.49 30.10
C PHE A 91 24.31 23.67 29.66
N ASP A 92 24.69 23.72 28.38
CA ASP A 92 25.85 22.99 27.86
C ASP A 92 27.14 23.77 28.13
N ASN A 93 28.11 23.15 28.81
CA ASN A 93 29.43 23.74 29.08
C ASN A 93 30.15 24.20 27.81
N LYS A 94 29.95 23.52 26.68
CA LYS A 94 30.57 23.94 25.41
C LYS A 94 30.15 25.36 25.01
N CYS A 95 28.97 25.80 25.42
CA CYS A 95 28.47 27.15 25.15
C CYS A 95 29.08 28.20 26.09
N TRP A 96 29.61 27.79 27.25
CA TRP A 96 30.14 28.66 28.31
C TRP A 96 31.68 28.65 28.42
N ASP A 97 32.35 27.70 27.76
CA ASP A 97 33.82 27.59 27.71
C ASP A 97 34.40 28.22 26.43
N ASP A 98 35.62 28.76 26.50
CA ASP A 98 36.30 29.39 25.36
C ASP A 98 37.03 28.42 24.41
N SER A 99 36.92 27.11 24.65
CA SER A 99 37.67 26.13 23.88
C SER A 99 37.17 26.01 22.43
N CYS A 100 37.88 26.65 21.50
CA CYS A 100 37.97 26.22 20.12
C CYS A 100 38.62 24.82 20.09
N GLU A 101 38.08 23.90 19.28
CA GLU A 101 38.45 22.47 19.23
C GLU A 101 39.94 22.18 18.91
N GLU A 102 40.77 23.18 18.63
CA GLU A 102 42.16 23.01 18.22
C GLU A 102 43.19 22.98 19.37
N LEU A 103 42.83 23.28 20.62
CA LEU A 103 43.76 23.24 21.76
C LEU A 103 43.32 22.22 22.82
N LYS A 104 43.57 20.94 22.56
CA LYS A 104 43.58 19.90 23.60
C LYS A 104 44.89 19.95 24.39
N LYS A 105 44.80 20.28 25.69
CA LYS A 105 45.14 19.42 26.85
C LYS A 105 45.39 20.27 28.10
N ASP A 106 44.70 19.90 29.16
CA ASP A 106 44.98 20.13 30.59
C ASP A 106 44.49 21.40 31.32
N ASP A 107 43.70 22.29 30.71
CA ASP A 107 43.08 23.39 31.48
C ASP A 107 41.79 23.88 30.80
N SER A 108 40.69 23.09 30.84
CA SER A 108 39.35 23.60 30.47
C SER A 108 38.89 24.57 31.55
N ARG A 109 39.37 25.80 31.47
CA ARG A 109 38.97 26.89 32.35
C ARG A 109 37.55 27.29 31.98
N ASN A 110 36.60 26.89 32.82
CA ASN A 110 35.21 27.34 32.73
C ASN A 110 35.19 28.87 32.88
N GLU A 111 35.10 29.59 31.75
CA GLU A 111 35.19 31.06 31.74
C GLU A 111 34.05 31.69 32.54
N LEU A 112 32.87 31.06 32.51
CA LEU A 112 31.74 31.43 33.35
C LEU A 112 32.09 31.32 34.84
N GLU A 113 32.70 30.21 35.27
CA GLU A 113 33.15 30.01 36.66
C GLU A 113 34.21 31.05 37.05
N ASN A 114 35.21 31.31 36.21
CA ASN A 114 36.25 32.32 36.50
C ASN A 114 35.69 33.74 36.58
N CYS A 115 34.83 34.13 35.63
CA CYS A 115 34.20 35.45 35.64
C CYS A 115 33.33 35.64 36.88
N MET A 116 32.59 34.61 37.29
CA MET A 116 31.78 34.66 38.52
C MET A 116 32.64 34.68 39.78
N ILE A 117 33.66 33.82 39.90
CA ILE A 117 34.55 33.80 41.08
C ILE A 117 35.26 35.15 41.23
N GLU A 118 35.76 35.73 40.13
CA GLU A 118 36.37 37.05 40.15
C GLU A 118 35.38 38.13 40.61
N SER A 119 34.13 38.06 40.12
CA SER A 119 33.05 38.96 40.53
C SER A 119 32.71 38.79 42.02
N LEU A 120 32.52 37.56 42.49
CA LEU A 120 32.19 37.22 43.88
C LEU A 120 33.30 37.63 44.87
N SER A 121 34.55 37.73 44.41
CA SER A 121 35.69 38.18 45.22
C SER A 121 35.72 39.70 45.44
N LYS A 122 35.06 40.49 44.58
CA LYS A 122 35.03 41.95 44.64
C LYS A 122 33.74 42.42 45.34
N LYS A 123 33.87 43.24 46.38
CA LYS A 123 32.73 43.87 47.10
C LYS A 123 32.15 45.07 46.32
N ASP A 124 31.95 44.92 45.01
CA ASP A 124 31.64 46.03 44.10
C ASP A 124 30.23 45.99 43.50
N GLY A 125 29.37 45.08 43.98
CA GLY A 125 27.97 44.97 43.54
C GLY A 125 27.72 43.91 42.46
N SER A 126 28.78 43.40 41.81
CA SER A 126 28.76 42.42 40.70
C SER A 126 27.98 41.11 40.96
N ILE A 127 27.70 40.79 42.22
CA ILE A 127 26.87 39.65 42.63
C ILE A 127 25.41 39.80 42.16
N ASN A 128 24.89 41.02 42.11
CA ASN A 128 23.50 41.29 41.71
C ASN A 128 23.27 41.00 40.22
N GLU A 129 24.28 41.26 39.38
CA GLU A 129 24.25 41.04 37.95
C GLU A 129 24.28 39.56 37.58
N TRP A 130 25.16 38.79 38.23
CA TRP A 130 25.17 37.34 38.04
C TRP A 130 23.90 36.69 38.57
N THR A 131 23.36 37.18 39.69
CA THR A 131 22.06 36.73 40.21
C THR A 131 20.95 37.01 39.20
N TRP A 132 20.91 38.19 38.59
CA TRP A 132 19.96 38.54 37.53
C TRP A 132 20.11 37.63 36.31
N LEU A 133 21.32 37.45 35.76
CA LEU A 133 21.53 36.61 34.59
C LEU A 133 21.11 35.16 34.86
N LEU A 134 21.56 34.61 35.98
CA LEU A 134 21.25 33.23 36.36
C LEU A 134 19.76 33.03 36.57
N SER A 135 19.01 34.04 37.04
CA SER A 135 17.55 33.97 37.14
C SER A 135 16.83 33.93 35.78
N LEU A 136 17.46 34.41 34.71
CA LEU A 136 16.91 34.34 33.35
C LEU A 136 17.17 32.97 32.69
N ILE A 137 18.34 32.39 32.98
CA ILE A 137 18.79 31.10 32.41
C ILE A 137 18.16 29.93 33.18
N ILE A 138 18.16 30.01 34.52
CA ILE A 138 17.71 28.94 35.41
C ILE A 138 16.21 29.07 35.64
N LYS A 139 15.45 28.23 34.94
CA LYS A 139 14.00 28.09 35.10
C LYS A 139 13.72 26.76 35.80
N ILE A 140 13.92 26.72 37.12
CA ILE A 140 13.67 25.51 37.92
C ILE A 140 12.21 25.07 37.73
N PRO A 141 11.95 23.85 37.26
CA PRO A 141 10.60 23.34 37.14
C PRO A 141 9.92 23.33 38.51
N SER A 142 8.87 24.13 38.70
CA SER A 142 8.07 24.05 39.92
C SER A 142 7.02 22.96 39.78
N LYS A 143 6.67 22.30 40.90
CA LYS A 143 5.63 21.26 40.93
C LYS A 143 4.30 21.72 40.30
N GLN A 144 3.96 23.01 40.43
CA GLN A 144 2.77 23.62 39.82
C GLN A 144 2.89 23.85 38.30
N TYR A 145 4.07 24.26 37.82
CA TYR A 145 4.31 24.54 36.40
C TYR A 145 4.23 23.27 35.54
N CYS A 146 4.75 22.16 36.07
CA CYS A 146 4.72 20.88 35.37
C CYS A 146 3.33 20.23 35.34
N GLN A 147 2.50 20.44 36.38
CA GLN A 147 1.11 19.95 36.42
C GLN A 147 0.23 20.65 35.37
N ASN A 148 0.36 21.97 35.19
CA ASN A 148 -0.42 22.74 34.22
C ASN A 148 -0.06 22.40 32.76
N ASN A 149 1.23 22.13 32.47
CA ASN A 149 1.66 21.69 31.14
C ASN A 149 1.31 20.22 30.84
N LEU A 150 1.21 19.35 31.86
CA LEU A 150 0.73 17.97 31.69
C LEU A 150 -0.69 17.91 31.14
N PHE A 151 -1.54 18.85 31.57
CA PHE A 151 -2.93 18.96 31.11
C PHE A 151 -3.02 19.33 29.61
N PHE A 152 -2.05 20.10 29.11
CA PHE A 152 -1.95 20.46 27.68
C PHE A 152 -1.42 19.31 26.81
N ASP A 153 -0.42 18.55 27.26
CA ASP A 153 0.14 17.40 26.52
C ASP A 153 -0.87 16.24 26.36
N ILE A 154 -1.73 16.00 27.36
CA ILE A 154 -2.82 15.01 27.28
C ILE A 154 -3.88 15.42 26.25
N LYS A 155 -4.10 16.72 26.06
CA LYS A 155 -5.04 17.26 25.08
C LYS A 155 -4.48 17.20 23.64
N LEU A 156 -3.18 17.42 23.46
CA LEU A 156 -2.49 17.35 22.16
C LEU A 156 -2.20 15.92 21.68
N SER A 157 -1.88 14.97 22.59
CA SER A 157 -1.63 13.56 22.22
C SER A 157 -2.87 12.82 21.69
N LYS A 158 -4.07 13.35 21.94
CA LYS A 158 -5.33 12.89 21.31
C LYS A 158 -5.50 13.38 19.86
N GLN A 159 -4.71 14.34 19.38
CA GLN A 159 -4.92 14.98 18.08
C GLN A 159 -3.83 14.77 17.01
N ASN A 160 -2.62 14.26 17.31
CA ASN A 160 -1.60 14.11 16.27
C ASN A 160 -0.76 12.82 16.37
N LYS A 161 -0.96 11.89 15.42
CA LYS A 161 -0.02 10.82 15.06
C LYS A 161 0.57 11.07 13.66
N LYS A 162 1.53 11.99 13.54
CA LYS A 162 2.60 11.97 12.52
C LYS A 162 3.53 13.18 12.69
N HIS A 163 4.70 12.96 13.26
CA HIS A 163 6.02 13.30 12.70
C HIS A 163 7.11 13.06 13.75
N LYS A 164 8.27 12.61 13.28
CA LYS A 164 9.44 12.15 14.04
C LYS A 164 10.57 13.19 13.90
N CYS A 165 11.28 13.40 15.01
CA CYS A 165 12.57 14.10 15.21
C CYS A 165 12.70 15.53 14.68
N ASP A 166 12.73 16.48 15.63
CA ASP A 166 13.88 17.33 15.95
C ASP A 166 13.44 18.24 17.12
N SER A 167 13.75 17.85 18.35
CA SER A 167 13.25 18.56 19.55
C SER A 167 14.19 18.41 20.74
N ASP A 168 15.48 18.64 20.53
CA ASP A 168 16.36 18.94 21.64
C ASP A 168 16.40 20.47 21.79
N ALA A 169 15.87 20.95 22.91
CA ALA A 169 15.93 22.32 23.43
C ALA A 169 14.82 23.35 23.08
N LEU A 170 13.80 23.02 22.28
CA LEU A 170 12.71 23.98 21.95
C LEU A 170 11.52 23.99 22.93
N PHE A 171 11.49 23.13 23.96
CA PHE A 171 10.26 22.85 24.72
C PHE A 171 9.93 23.87 25.84
N TRP A 172 10.87 24.72 26.26
CA TRP A 172 10.72 25.55 27.48
C TRP A 172 10.22 27.00 27.27
N THR A 173 9.75 27.36 26.07
CA THR A 173 9.71 28.77 25.63
C THR A 173 8.36 29.31 25.13
N LYS A 174 7.21 28.82 25.66
CA LYS A 174 5.90 29.42 25.32
C LYS A 174 5.09 29.89 26.53
N ASN A 175 4.89 31.21 26.63
CA ASN A 175 3.98 31.87 27.57
C ASN A 175 2.56 32.07 26.99
N ASN A 176 1.58 31.55 27.73
CA ASN A 176 0.18 31.95 28.00
C ASN A 176 -0.72 32.66 26.96
N ILE A 177 -1.92 32.09 26.78
CA ILE A 177 -3.20 32.83 26.79
C ILE A 177 -4.16 32.07 27.73
N VAL A 178 -4.63 32.76 28.77
CA VAL A 178 -5.69 32.31 29.68
C VAL A 178 -7.03 32.40 28.94
N SER A 179 -7.85 31.35 29.01
CA SER A 179 -9.27 31.42 28.69
C SER A 179 -10.02 30.63 29.76
N ASN A 180 -10.77 31.36 30.58
CA ASN A 180 -11.72 30.81 31.54
C ASN A 180 -12.92 30.29 30.74
N GLU A 181 -13.25 29.01 30.89
CA GLU A 181 -14.62 28.53 30.70
C GLU A 181 -14.94 27.59 31.86
N ASP A 182 -16.03 27.95 32.55
CA ASP A 182 -16.58 27.29 33.72
C ASP A 182 -17.14 25.90 33.36
N GLU A 183 -16.73 24.86 34.07
CA GLU A 183 -17.44 23.58 34.10
C GLU A 183 -18.58 23.66 35.13
N LYS A 184 -19.80 23.34 34.69
CA LYS A 184 -20.92 23.01 35.57
C LYS A 184 -20.89 21.51 35.86
N ASP A 185 -20.78 21.20 37.14
CA ASP A 185 -21.00 19.87 37.71
C ASP A 185 -22.47 19.45 37.50
N GLU A 186 -22.68 18.29 36.87
CA GLU A 186 -23.88 17.47 37.09
C GLU A 186 -23.43 16.14 37.73
N LYS A 187 -23.81 15.98 39.00
CA LYS A 187 -23.77 14.72 39.74
C LYS A 187 -24.90 13.84 39.25
N ASP A 188 -24.63 12.57 39.00
CA ASP A 188 -25.62 11.50 39.14
C ASP A 188 -24.96 10.26 39.75
N GLU A 189 -25.68 9.68 40.72
CA GLU A 189 -25.33 8.53 41.55
C GLU A 189 -25.32 7.22 40.74
N LYS A 190 -24.31 6.35 40.96
CA LYS A 190 -24.39 4.90 40.70
C LYS A 190 -23.36 4.06 41.49
N ASP A 191 -23.93 3.19 42.32
CA ASP A 191 -23.55 1.84 42.79
C ASP A 191 -22.09 1.47 43.18
N GLU A 192 -21.97 0.96 44.42
CA GLU A 192 -20.77 0.49 45.16
C GLU A 192 -19.86 -0.56 44.46
N LYS A 193 -20.20 -1.01 43.25
CA LYS A 193 -19.32 -1.88 42.44
C LYS A 193 -18.41 -1.11 41.49
N ASP A 194 -18.82 0.10 41.08
CA ASP A 194 -18.05 0.99 40.21
C ASP A 194 -17.02 1.82 41.02
N GLU A 195 -17.21 1.97 42.33
CA GLU A 195 -16.28 2.69 43.21
C GLU A 195 -14.89 2.06 43.29
N LYS A 196 -14.75 0.74 43.12
CA LYS A 196 -13.45 0.07 43.22
C LYS A 196 -12.62 0.24 41.95
N ASP A 197 -13.28 0.11 40.80
CA ASP A 197 -12.67 0.32 39.48
C ASP A 197 -12.35 1.81 39.25
N GLU A 198 -13.20 2.74 39.73
CA GLU A 198 -12.90 4.19 39.69
C GLU A 198 -11.71 4.58 40.60
N LYS A 199 -11.55 3.92 41.75
CA LYS A 199 -10.48 4.23 42.70
C LYS A 199 -9.14 3.73 42.17
N ASP A 200 -9.13 2.52 41.60
CA ASP A 200 -7.96 1.94 40.97
C ASP A 200 -7.55 2.77 39.72
N GLU A 201 -8.51 3.27 38.93
CA GLU A 201 -8.24 4.15 37.78
C GLU A 201 -7.73 5.55 38.20
N LYS A 202 -8.26 6.12 39.28
CA LYS A 202 -7.78 7.40 39.86
C LYS A 202 -6.37 7.27 40.44
N GLU A 203 -6.05 6.17 41.13
CA GLU A 203 -4.70 5.90 41.64
C GLU A 203 -3.69 5.66 40.50
N GLU A 204 -4.06 4.88 39.47
CA GLU A 204 -3.19 4.62 38.32
C GLU A 204 -2.89 5.91 37.52
N LYS A 205 -3.90 6.77 37.35
CA LYS A 205 -3.75 8.09 36.71
C LYS A 205 -2.84 9.02 37.52
N THR A 206 -2.97 9.03 38.84
CA THR A 206 -2.16 9.86 39.74
C THR A 206 -0.70 9.41 39.72
N LEU A 207 -0.46 8.10 39.79
CA LEU A 207 0.87 7.50 39.69
C LEU A 207 1.55 7.85 38.35
N ARG A 208 0.82 7.73 37.24
CA ARG A 208 1.36 8.05 35.92
C ARG A 208 1.78 9.51 35.81
N ASN A 209 0.97 10.42 36.35
CA ASN A 209 1.29 11.83 36.37
C ASN A 209 2.58 12.09 37.16
N ASN A 210 2.77 11.41 38.29
CA ASN A 210 3.98 11.53 39.10
C ASN A 210 5.23 10.98 38.39
N ILE A 211 5.14 9.84 37.70
CA ILE A 211 6.28 9.26 36.96
C ILE A 211 6.63 10.13 35.73
N THR A 212 5.62 10.64 35.03
CA THR A 212 5.82 11.54 33.89
C THR A 212 6.45 12.86 34.33
N LEU A 213 6.02 13.39 35.48
CA LEU A 213 6.62 14.55 36.11
C LEU A 213 8.10 14.30 36.44
N LEU A 214 8.40 13.20 37.12
CA LEU A 214 9.77 12.83 37.47
C LEU A 214 10.67 12.70 36.23
N LYS A 215 10.18 12.12 35.14
CA LYS A 215 10.93 12.06 33.88
C LYS A 215 11.33 13.47 33.41
N LYS A 216 10.39 14.42 33.36
CA LYS A 216 10.67 15.81 32.95
C LYS A 216 11.66 16.50 33.90
N GLU A 217 11.56 16.23 35.20
CA GLU A 217 12.52 16.75 36.19
C GLU A 217 13.92 16.16 35.99
N LEU A 218 14.02 14.86 35.69
CA LEU A 218 15.28 14.19 35.37
C LEU A 218 15.88 14.67 34.05
N GLU A 219 15.08 14.92 33.01
CA GLU A 219 15.53 15.55 31.76
C GLU A 219 16.16 16.91 32.02
N TYR A 220 15.53 17.72 32.87
CA TYR A 220 16.08 19.02 33.29
C TYR A 220 17.37 18.86 34.09
N CYS A 221 17.43 17.90 35.03
CA CYS A 221 18.65 17.60 35.77
C CYS A 221 19.79 17.21 34.80
N ILE A 222 19.52 16.33 33.84
CA ILE A 222 20.49 15.89 32.82
C ILE A 222 21.02 17.09 32.03
N ALA A 223 20.16 18.03 31.64
CA ALA A 223 20.59 19.25 30.96
C ALA A 223 21.59 20.06 31.81
N CYS A 224 21.45 20.04 33.13
CA CYS A 224 22.33 20.74 34.07
C CYS A 224 23.71 20.06 34.26
N ILE A 225 23.99 18.90 33.64
CA ILE A 225 25.23 18.14 33.87
C ILE A 225 26.51 18.93 33.61
N GLY A 226 26.50 19.83 32.62
CA GLY A 226 27.64 20.69 32.36
C GLY A 226 28.01 21.50 33.60
N TRP A 227 27.01 22.05 34.25
CA TRP A 227 27.20 22.97 35.36
C TRP A 227 27.52 22.28 36.69
N LYS A 228 27.64 20.95 36.73
CA LYS A 228 27.82 20.17 37.96
C LYS A 228 28.94 20.69 38.87
N GLU A 229 30.15 20.89 38.35
CA GLU A 229 31.30 21.32 39.17
C GLU A 229 31.06 22.72 39.76
N PHE A 230 30.43 23.59 38.97
CA PHE A 230 30.08 24.94 39.34
C PHE A 230 28.99 24.97 40.43
N LEU A 231 27.95 24.15 40.28
CA LEU A 231 26.84 23.98 41.22
C LEU A 231 27.30 23.52 42.63
N ILE A 232 28.35 22.71 42.71
CA ILE A 232 28.89 22.21 43.98
C ILE A 232 29.73 23.27 44.71
N LYS A 233 30.43 24.16 43.98
CA LYS A 233 31.41 25.09 44.56
C LYS A 233 30.82 26.41 45.06
N ASP A 234 29.80 26.97 44.40
CA ASP A 234 29.35 28.36 44.66
C ASP A 234 27.84 28.47 44.96
N GLN A 235 27.44 28.01 46.15
CA GLN A 235 26.05 28.12 46.65
C GLN A 235 25.71 29.49 47.28
N LYS A 236 26.56 30.50 47.12
CA LYS A 236 26.33 31.86 47.66
C LYS A 236 25.22 32.60 46.89
N ILE A 237 24.98 32.23 45.64
CA ILE A 237 23.90 32.77 44.81
C ILE A 237 22.65 31.91 45.03
N THR A 238 21.55 32.54 45.46
CA THR A 238 20.32 31.83 45.86
C THR A 238 19.77 30.91 44.78
N ILE A 239 19.71 31.36 43.51
CA ILE A 239 19.17 30.53 42.42
C ILE A 239 19.99 29.27 42.13
N LEU A 240 21.31 29.30 42.37
CA LEU A 240 22.17 28.12 42.24
C LEU A 240 21.96 27.16 43.41
N ALA A 241 21.81 27.69 44.63
CA ALA A 241 21.46 26.88 45.79
C ALA A 241 20.09 26.20 45.60
N ASP A 242 19.12 26.92 45.05
CA ASP A 242 17.79 26.39 44.72
C ASP A 242 17.87 25.30 43.64
N LEU A 243 18.70 25.49 42.60
CA LEU A 243 18.90 24.49 41.54
C LEU A 243 19.58 23.22 42.08
N CYS A 244 20.61 23.37 42.91
CA CYS A 244 21.26 22.24 43.59
C CYS A 244 20.26 21.47 44.44
N LYS A 245 19.43 22.18 45.20
CA LYS A 245 18.38 21.58 46.03
C LYS A 245 17.35 20.84 45.18
N PHE A 246 16.92 21.41 44.06
CA PHE A 246 16.03 20.75 43.11
C PHE A 246 16.64 19.44 42.57
N ILE A 247 17.88 19.49 42.08
CA ILE A 247 18.58 18.29 41.57
C ILE A 247 18.66 17.22 42.66
N GLN A 248 19.01 17.62 43.89
CA GLN A 248 19.07 16.70 45.02
C GLN A 248 17.69 16.08 45.32
N GLU A 249 16.63 16.89 45.46
CA GLU A 249 15.27 16.40 45.72
C GLU A 249 14.77 15.45 44.61
N THR A 250 15.05 15.75 43.34
CA THR A 250 14.69 14.88 42.20
C THR A 250 15.46 13.56 42.24
N LEU A 251 16.77 13.58 42.53
CA LEU A 251 17.57 12.36 42.63
C LEU A 251 17.22 11.53 43.88
N GLU A 252 16.85 12.16 45.00
CA GLU A 252 16.33 11.49 46.20
C GLU A 252 15.02 10.79 45.90
N THR A 253 14.14 11.43 45.12
CA THR A 253 12.89 10.83 44.65
C THR A 253 13.16 9.61 43.76
N LEU A 254 14.14 9.69 42.86
CA LEU A 254 14.54 8.55 42.03
C LEU A 254 15.12 7.40 42.90
N ASP A 255 15.98 7.71 43.87
CA ASP A 255 16.56 6.73 44.78
C ASP A 255 15.49 6.04 45.65
N ASP A 256 14.52 6.80 46.16
CA ASP A 256 13.38 6.24 46.90
C ASP A 256 12.55 5.29 46.03
N ILE A 257 12.28 5.66 44.77
CA ILE A 257 11.58 4.79 43.81
C ILE A 257 12.37 3.49 43.55
N ILE A 258 13.70 3.58 43.44
CA ILE A 258 14.57 2.42 43.24
C ILE A 258 14.55 1.52 44.49
N LYS A 259 14.72 2.09 45.69
CA LYS A 259 14.72 1.36 46.97
C LYS A 259 13.38 0.68 47.26
N ASN A 260 12.28 1.28 46.82
CA ASN A 260 10.94 0.75 47.01
C ASN A 260 10.48 -0.17 45.86
N ASP A 261 11.37 -0.54 44.92
CA ASP A 261 11.07 -1.40 43.76
C ASP A 261 9.90 -0.88 42.89
N ARG A 262 9.73 0.45 42.81
CA ARG A 262 8.66 1.14 42.06
C ARG A 262 9.12 1.68 40.70
N LEU A 263 10.28 1.24 40.22
CA LEU A 263 10.80 1.68 38.93
C LEU A 263 9.96 1.06 37.80
N THR A 264 9.39 1.88 36.93
CA THR A 264 8.60 1.41 35.77
C THR A 264 9.45 1.13 34.54
N PHE A 265 8.95 0.34 33.60
CA PHE A 265 9.63 0.10 32.32
C PHE A 265 9.84 1.41 31.55
N PHE A 266 8.87 2.32 31.56
CA PHE A 266 8.99 3.64 30.92
C PHE A 266 10.19 4.44 31.42
N LEU A 267 10.38 4.49 32.74
CA LEU A 267 11.50 5.23 33.32
C LEU A 267 12.82 4.50 33.07
N CYS A 268 12.83 3.16 33.07
CA CYS A 268 14.01 2.38 32.70
C CYS A 268 14.43 2.62 31.24
N ASP A 269 13.47 2.65 30.30
CA ASP A 269 13.73 2.96 28.89
C ASP A 269 14.38 4.35 28.78
N PHE A 270 13.79 5.37 29.41
CA PHE A 270 14.34 6.72 29.44
C PHE A 270 15.78 6.77 30.00
N LEU A 271 16.05 6.06 31.09
CA LEU A 271 17.40 6.01 31.68
C LEU A 271 18.41 5.33 30.74
N LYS A 272 17.97 4.37 29.91
CA LYS A 272 18.83 3.68 28.95
C LYS A 272 19.00 4.41 27.63
N GLU A 273 18.17 5.39 27.32
CA GLU A 273 18.31 6.27 26.16
C GLU A 273 19.50 7.24 26.32
N ASP A 274 20.20 7.53 25.23
CA ASP A 274 21.15 8.64 25.05
C ASP A 274 22.16 8.89 26.20
N GLU A 275 22.64 7.81 26.81
CA GLU A 275 23.57 7.84 27.97
C GLU A 275 23.00 8.56 29.21
N ASN A 276 21.67 8.70 29.32
CA ASN A 276 20.99 9.37 30.43
C ASN A 276 21.37 8.77 31.79
N GLU A 277 21.47 7.44 31.89
CA GLU A 277 21.96 6.74 33.08
C GLU A 277 23.36 7.21 33.50
N VAL A 278 24.28 7.40 32.55
CA VAL A 278 25.65 7.85 32.83
C VAL A 278 25.65 9.30 33.31
N ARG A 279 24.83 10.16 32.69
CA ARG A 279 24.70 11.58 33.07
C ARG A 279 24.09 11.74 34.46
N ILE A 280 23.04 10.98 34.78
CA ILE A 280 22.44 10.96 36.11
C ILE A 280 23.43 10.47 37.17
N ARG A 281 24.20 9.41 36.88
CA ARG A 281 25.27 8.96 37.78
C ARG A 281 26.28 10.05 38.03
N LYS A 282 26.75 10.70 36.96
CA LYS A 282 27.70 11.80 37.07
C LYS A 282 27.13 12.93 37.92
N LEU A 283 25.84 13.29 37.79
CA LEU A 283 25.20 14.28 38.67
C LEU A 283 25.11 13.83 40.14
N SER A 284 24.81 12.55 40.38
CA SER A 284 24.64 12.00 41.73
C SER A 284 25.94 11.82 42.52
N GLU A 285 27.10 11.84 41.85
CA GLU A 285 28.41 11.73 42.50
C GLU A 285 28.55 12.76 43.63
N ASN A 286 28.75 12.27 44.85
CA ASN A 286 28.83 13.04 46.11
C ASN A 286 27.50 13.63 46.62
N VAL A 287 26.37 13.33 45.99
CA VAL A 287 25.02 13.75 46.43
C VAL A 287 24.28 12.55 47.04
N ILE A 288 24.09 11.48 46.26
CA ILE A 288 23.33 10.28 46.66
C ILE A 288 24.00 9.04 46.08
N ASP A 289 23.99 7.94 46.85
CA ASP A 289 24.44 6.65 46.34
C ASP A 289 23.38 5.95 45.48
N LEU A 290 23.51 6.04 44.16
CA LEU A 290 22.68 5.32 43.19
C LEU A 290 23.26 3.92 42.82
N SER A 291 24.05 3.30 43.70
CA SER A 291 24.63 1.96 43.47
C SER A 291 23.57 0.90 43.11
N ASN A 292 22.36 1.00 43.68
CA ASN A 292 21.22 0.12 43.42
C ASN A 292 20.64 0.23 42.00
N LEU A 293 20.95 1.28 41.23
CA LEU A 293 20.49 1.40 39.85
C LEU A 293 21.14 0.34 38.94
N ASN A 294 22.38 -0.06 39.21
CA ASN A 294 23.10 -1.09 38.43
C ASN A 294 22.35 -2.44 38.33
N PRO A 295 22.01 -3.10 39.45
CA PRO A 295 21.31 -4.37 39.39
C PRO A 295 19.92 -4.22 38.75
N VAL A 296 19.22 -3.12 39.00
CA VAL A 296 17.89 -2.85 38.40
C VAL A 296 17.99 -2.70 36.88
N MET A 297 18.97 -1.95 36.38
CA MET A 297 19.21 -1.80 34.94
C MET A 297 19.64 -3.10 34.25
N LYS A 298 20.43 -3.94 34.92
CA LYS A 298 20.75 -5.28 34.42
C LYS A 298 19.51 -6.18 34.35
N LYS A 299 18.60 -6.11 35.33
CA LYS A 299 17.31 -6.82 35.31
C LYS A 299 16.44 -6.33 34.16
N PHE A 300 16.29 -5.02 34.02
CA PHE A 300 15.49 -4.40 32.97
C PHE A 300 15.90 -4.85 31.56
N VAL A 301 17.19 -4.79 31.23
CA VAL A 301 17.68 -5.22 29.89
C VAL A 301 17.29 -6.68 29.60
N LYS A 302 17.45 -7.57 30.58
CA LYS A 302 17.05 -8.99 30.43
C LYS A 302 15.54 -9.12 30.24
N TYR A 303 14.75 -8.44 31.05
CA TYR A 303 13.28 -8.52 31.00
C TYR A 303 12.72 -7.95 29.71
N LYS A 304 13.27 -6.83 29.23
CA LYS A 304 12.89 -6.22 27.97
C LYS A 304 13.14 -7.18 26.80
N ILE A 305 14.26 -7.90 26.78
CA ILE A 305 14.55 -8.93 25.75
C ILE A 305 13.50 -10.05 25.78
N LEU A 306 13.22 -10.61 26.97
CA LEU A 306 12.24 -11.68 27.11
C LEU A 306 10.84 -11.24 26.64
N VAL A 307 10.39 -10.06 27.08
CA VAL A 307 9.09 -9.50 26.70
C VAL A 307 9.03 -9.22 25.21
N ASN A 308 10.06 -8.60 24.63
CA ASN A 308 10.09 -8.31 23.20
C ASN A 308 10.03 -9.60 22.36
N ASN A 309 10.80 -10.62 22.74
CA ASN A 309 10.79 -11.89 22.05
C ASN A 309 9.42 -12.57 22.14
N PHE A 310 8.83 -12.59 23.34
CA PHE A 310 7.46 -13.08 23.54
C PHE A 310 6.46 -12.34 22.65
N MET A 311 6.48 -11.00 22.63
CA MET A 311 5.54 -10.21 21.85
C MET A 311 5.66 -10.47 20.34
N ILE A 312 6.89 -10.62 19.83
CA ILE A 312 7.11 -10.98 18.42
C ILE A 312 6.56 -12.37 18.13
N VAL A 313 6.83 -13.34 19.00
CA VAL A 313 6.36 -14.73 18.83
C VAL A 313 4.85 -14.80 18.88
N ALA A 314 4.24 -14.17 19.88
CA ALA A 314 2.79 -14.08 20.05
C ALA A 314 2.12 -13.49 18.80
N GLN A 315 2.63 -12.37 18.28
CA GLN A 315 2.05 -11.74 17.10
C GLN A 315 2.19 -12.55 15.80
N ARG A 316 3.21 -13.42 15.70
CA ARG A 316 3.54 -14.11 14.44
C ARG A 316 3.09 -15.55 14.37
N TYR A 317 3.08 -16.23 15.50
CA TYR A 317 2.88 -17.68 15.56
C TYR A 317 1.63 -18.07 16.37
N LEU A 318 1.06 -17.14 17.14
CA LEU A 318 -0.18 -17.35 17.90
C LEU A 318 -1.31 -16.50 17.29
N PRO A 319 -2.12 -17.06 16.37
CA PRO A 319 -3.25 -16.32 15.79
C PRO A 319 -4.31 -15.95 16.85
N ILE A 320 -4.38 -16.73 17.94
CA ILE A 320 -5.21 -16.47 19.11
C ILE A 320 -4.30 -16.61 20.33
N ILE A 321 -4.28 -15.58 21.18
CA ILE A 321 -3.55 -15.64 22.45
C ILE A 321 -4.31 -16.59 23.38
N PRO A 322 -3.65 -17.63 23.91
CA PRO A 322 -4.29 -18.55 24.84
C PRO A 322 -4.75 -17.84 26.12
N ALA A 323 -5.88 -18.25 26.70
CA ALA A 323 -6.51 -17.56 27.81
C ALA A 323 -5.57 -17.40 29.02
N GLU A 324 -4.75 -18.43 29.27
CA GLU A 324 -3.74 -18.51 30.32
C GLU A 324 -2.60 -17.49 30.14
N LEU A 325 -2.37 -17.01 28.91
CA LEU A 325 -1.36 -16.00 28.61
C LEU A 325 -1.95 -14.61 28.35
N ASN A 326 -3.27 -14.47 28.37
CA ASN A 326 -3.93 -13.23 27.97
C ASN A 326 -3.62 -12.08 28.93
N GLU A 327 -3.62 -12.34 30.24
CA GLU A 327 -3.26 -11.34 31.25
C GLU A 327 -1.80 -10.88 31.10
N PHE A 328 -0.89 -11.83 30.91
CA PHE A 328 0.52 -11.54 30.66
C PHE A 328 0.76 -10.79 29.34
N TYR A 329 0.00 -11.14 28.29
CA TYR A 329 0.04 -10.45 27.01
C TYR A 329 -0.43 -8.99 27.12
N GLU A 330 -1.53 -8.72 27.81
CA GLU A 330 -2.01 -7.36 28.03
C GLU A 330 -1.07 -6.55 28.94
N PHE A 331 -0.40 -7.20 29.90
CA PHE A 331 0.73 -6.61 30.65
C PHE A 331 1.87 -6.19 29.70
N CYS A 332 2.33 -7.08 28.81
CA CYS A 332 3.41 -6.78 27.88
C CYS A 332 3.05 -5.70 26.85
N LYS A 333 1.78 -5.60 26.47
CA LYS A 333 1.27 -4.56 25.55
C LYS A 333 1.23 -3.17 26.19
N ASN A 334 1.06 -3.13 27.51
CA ASN A 334 1.02 -1.90 28.31
C ASN A 334 2.27 -1.76 29.21
N LEU A 335 3.39 -2.38 28.81
CA LEU A 335 4.59 -2.58 29.62
C LEU A 335 5.07 -1.29 30.31
N ASP A 336 5.03 -0.16 29.60
CA ASP A 336 5.48 1.15 30.06
C ASP A 336 4.77 1.62 31.34
N ARG A 337 3.56 1.13 31.61
CA ARG A 337 2.74 1.50 32.77
C ARG A 337 3.03 0.66 34.01
N HIS A 338 3.75 -0.44 33.84
CA HIS A 338 3.95 -1.41 34.90
C HIS A 338 5.31 -1.25 35.57
N TYR A 339 5.36 -1.66 36.84
CA TYR A 339 6.62 -1.71 37.57
C TYR A 339 7.47 -2.87 37.09
N LEU A 340 8.79 -2.72 37.17
CA LEU A 340 9.73 -3.80 36.88
C LEU A 340 9.53 -5.00 37.82
N SER A 341 9.18 -4.71 39.09
CA SER A 341 8.89 -5.68 40.14
C SER A 341 7.59 -6.47 39.90
N ASP A 342 6.61 -5.90 39.19
CA ASP A 342 5.38 -6.62 38.80
C ASP A 342 5.72 -7.84 37.94
N PHE A 343 6.73 -7.74 37.07
CA PHE A 343 7.17 -8.85 36.24
C PHE A 343 7.79 -9.99 37.07
N GLU A 344 8.34 -9.70 38.24
CA GLU A 344 8.88 -10.71 39.17
C GLU A 344 7.79 -11.29 40.07
N THR A 345 6.91 -10.43 40.60
CA THR A 345 5.96 -10.78 41.65
C THR A 345 4.64 -11.31 41.11
N LYS A 346 4.06 -10.66 40.10
CA LYS A 346 2.78 -11.05 39.47
C LYS A 346 2.99 -12.11 38.40
N PHE A 347 3.99 -11.92 37.54
CA PHE A 347 4.27 -12.81 36.39
C PHE A 347 5.52 -13.66 36.57
N GLY A 348 5.85 -14.02 37.81
CA GLY A 348 7.07 -14.76 38.14
C GLY A 348 7.15 -16.14 37.47
N LYS A 349 6.00 -16.79 37.22
CA LYS A 349 5.92 -18.09 36.53
C LYS A 349 6.20 -17.94 35.05
N GLU A 350 5.54 -17.01 34.38
CA GLU A 350 5.68 -16.69 32.96
C GLU A 350 7.10 -16.20 32.67
N ARG A 351 7.64 -15.31 33.51
CA ARG A 351 9.03 -14.86 33.43
C ARG A 351 10.01 -16.03 33.48
N LYS A 352 9.80 -16.98 34.40
CA LYS A 352 10.65 -18.17 34.51
C LYS A 352 10.56 -19.01 33.24
N LEU A 353 9.36 -19.27 32.74
CA LEU A 353 9.15 -20.01 31.48
C LEU A 353 9.83 -19.32 30.29
N LEU A 354 9.66 -18.01 30.11
CA LEU A 354 10.34 -17.26 29.05
C LEU A 354 11.86 -17.33 29.18
N SER A 355 12.38 -17.31 30.41
CA SER A 355 13.80 -17.45 30.66
C SER A 355 14.31 -18.87 30.37
N ASP A 356 13.54 -19.90 30.72
CA ASP A 356 13.90 -21.30 30.52
C ASP A 356 13.94 -21.64 29.01
N PHE A 357 13.11 -20.96 28.20
CA PHE A 357 13.04 -21.11 26.74
C PHE A 357 13.59 -19.91 25.96
N SER A 358 14.49 -19.12 26.54
CA SER A 358 14.92 -17.85 25.93
C SER A 358 15.57 -18.03 24.56
N ASN A 359 16.29 -19.15 24.37
CA ASN A 359 16.98 -19.46 23.13
C ASN A 359 15.99 -19.83 22.02
N GLU A 360 14.98 -20.64 22.34
CA GLU A 360 13.90 -21.04 21.44
C GLU A 360 13.10 -19.83 20.97
N PHE A 361 12.70 -18.95 21.89
CA PHE A 361 12.06 -17.68 21.55
C PHE A 361 12.94 -16.80 20.65
N GLN A 362 14.26 -16.75 20.91
CA GLN A 362 15.18 -16.00 20.06
C GLN A 362 15.24 -16.60 18.64
N LEU A 363 15.33 -17.92 18.49
CA LEU A 363 15.32 -18.59 17.19
C LEU A 363 14.02 -18.32 16.41
N MET A 364 12.87 -18.33 17.08
CA MET A 364 11.58 -17.97 16.46
C MET A 364 11.57 -16.51 15.98
N VAL A 365 12.18 -15.60 16.74
CA VAL A 365 12.32 -14.18 16.38
C VAL A 365 13.24 -14.02 15.17
N ASP A 366 14.36 -14.73 15.13
CA ASP A 366 15.32 -14.69 14.03
C ASP A 366 14.68 -15.19 12.72
N ARG A 367 13.79 -16.17 12.84
CA ARG A 367 13.04 -16.77 11.71
C ARG A 367 11.73 -16.07 11.38
N LYS A 368 11.35 -15.00 12.08
CA LYS A 368 10.04 -14.32 11.91
C LYS A 368 9.71 -13.84 10.50
N LYS A 369 10.73 -13.66 9.65
CA LYS A 369 10.59 -13.21 8.26
C LYS A 369 10.53 -14.36 7.26
N SER A 370 10.74 -15.61 7.69
CA SER A 370 10.71 -16.77 6.82
C SER A 370 9.30 -17.31 6.66
N ASN A 371 8.81 -17.32 5.42
CA ASN A 371 7.55 -18.00 5.09
C ASN A 371 7.72 -19.51 5.13
N VAL A 372 8.91 -20.04 4.83
CA VAL A 372 9.20 -21.48 4.91
C VAL A 372 9.04 -21.98 6.34
N PHE A 373 9.64 -21.28 7.31
CA PHE A 373 9.48 -21.63 8.72
C PHE A 373 8.01 -21.51 9.18
N HIS A 374 7.30 -20.49 8.70
CA HIS A 374 5.88 -20.31 9.03
C HIS A 374 5.00 -21.44 8.46
N ILE A 375 5.30 -21.96 7.26
CA ILE A 375 4.62 -23.14 6.70
C ILE A 375 4.89 -24.39 7.55
N MET A 376 6.14 -24.60 7.96
CA MET A 376 6.51 -25.71 8.86
C MET A 376 5.78 -25.61 10.19
N TRP A 377 5.77 -24.41 10.79
CA TRP A 377 5.04 -24.11 12.02
C TRP A 377 3.55 -24.46 11.91
N ASN A 378 2.86 -23.93 10.89
CA ASN A 378 1.42 -24.15 10.70
C ASN A 378 1.10 -25.63 10.46
N LYS A 379 1.96 -26.34 9.73
CA LYS A 379 1.81 -27.79 9.51
C LYS A 379 1.89 -28.57 10.82
N ARG A 380 2.80 -28.21 11.73
CA ARG A 380 2.97 -28.88 13.03
C ARG A 380 1.87 -28.50 14.02
N GLN A 381 1.40 -27.26 13.97
CA GLN A 381 0.27 -26.80 14.78
C GLN A 381 -1.02 -27.61 14.50
N ALA A 382 -1.29 -27.94 13.23
CA ALA A 382 -2.51 -28.64 12.82
C ALA A 382 -2.63 -30.10 13.29
N VAL A 383 -1.54 -30.73 13.77
CA VAL A 383 -1.49 -32.18 14.04
C VAL A 383 -1.59 -32.51 15.54
N ASN A 384 -1.33 -31.55 16.43
CA ASN A 384 -1.19 -31.82 17.87
C ASN A 384 -2.47 -31.48 18.66
N ASN A 385 -2.92 -32.43 19.50
CA ASN A 385 -3.98 -32.25 20.51
C ASN A 385 -3.37 -32.02 21.92
N LEU A 386 -4.07 -31.24 22.74
CA LEU A 386 -3.57 -30.43 23.87
C LEU A 386 -2.99 -31.16 25.12
N ILE A 387 -1.84 -30.64 25.59
CA ILE A 387 -1.39 -30.49 27.01
C ILE A 387 -1.32 -28.95 27.28
N SER A 388 -0.74 -28.50 28.41
CA SER A 388 -0.48 -27.09 28.73
C SER A 388 0.03 -26.29 27.52
N ILE A 389 -0.43 -25.05 27.39
CA ILE A 389 -0.20 -24.19 26.21
C ILE A 389 1.27 -23.92 25.92
N PHE A 390 2.10 -23.73 26.94
CA PHE A 390 3.52 -23.44 26.74
C PHE A 390 4.27 -24.69 26.29
N ASP A 391 4.00 -25.85 26.90
CA ASP A 391 4.61 -27.12 26.49
C ASP A 391 4.20 -27.45 25.06
N TYR A 392 2.92 -27.24 24.72
CA TYR A 392 2.41 -27.38 23.36
C TYR A 392 3.13 -26.46 22.37
N LEU A 393 3.26 -25.16 22.69
CA LEU A 393 3.94 -24.19 21.82
C LEU A 393 5.43 -24.56 21.62
N MET A 394 6.10 -25.01 22.68
CA MET A 394 7.49 -25.45 22.60
C MET A 394 7.65 -26.77 21.84
N ASP A 395 6.70 -27.70 21.96
CA ASP A 395 6.72 -28.95 21.19
C ASP A 395 6.49 -28.69 19.70
N VAL A 396 5.54 -27.81 19.35
CA VAL A 396 5.34 -27.38 17.96
C VAL A 396 6.61 -26.69 17.44
N PHE A 397 7.24 -25.83 18.26
CA PHE A 397 8.51 -25.19 17.90
C PHE A 397 9.59 -26.23 17.61
N LYS A 398 9.86 -27.15 18.54
CA LYS A 398 10.91 -28.17 18.40
C LYS A 398 10.72 -29.02 17.15
N GLN A 399 9.48 -29.36 16.81
CA GLN A 399 9.19 -30.11 15.58
C GLN A 399 9.41 -29.27 14.32
N ALA A 400 8.98 -28.00 14.33
CA ALA A 400 9.21 -27.09 13.21
C ALA A 400 10.71 -26.73 13.05
N ASP A 401 11.44 -26.62 14.16
CA ASP A 401 12.88 -26.40 14.24
C ASP A 401 13.64 -27.60 13.68
N LEU A 402 13.23 -28.82 14.03
CA LEU A 402 13.78 -30.04 13.45
C LEU A 402 13.53 -30.12 11.93
N ASP A 403 12.34 -29.75 11.46
CA ASP A 403 12.04 -29.68 10.03
C ASP A 403 12.90 -28.63 9.32
N TRP A 404 13.11 -27.48 9.96
CA TRP A 404 13.96 -26.40 9.48
C TRP A 404 15.42 -26.84 9.35
N ASP A 405 15.98 -27.45 10.40
CA ASP A 405 17.36 -27.93 10.42
C ASP A 405 17.59 -29.09 9.45
N ASN A 406 16.59 -29.96 9.27
CA ASN A 406 16.62 -31.01 8.25
C ASN A 406 16.63 -30.42 6.84
N LEU A 407 15.83 -29.38 6.58
CA LEU A 407 15.86 -28.67 5.29
C LEU A 407 17.22 -28.02 5.05
N ILE A 408 17.79 -27.34 6.05
CA ILE A 408 19.14 -26.74 5.95
C ILE A 408 20.19 -27.81 5.65
N SER A 409 20.15 -28.94 6.35
CA SER A 409 21.08 -30.07 6.13
C SER A 409 20.94 -30.61 4.71
N LYS A 410 19.71 -30.85 4.23
CA LYS A 410 19.46 -31.29 2.84
C LYS A 410 20.02 -30.33 1.79
N ILE A 411 19.94 -29.02 2.03
CA ILE A 411 20.49 -27.99 1.15
C ILE A 411 22.02 -28.02 1.16
N LYS A 412 22.64 -28.09 2.34
CA LYS A 412 24.10 -28.13 2.50
C LYS A 412 24.72 -29.39 1.90
N ASP A 413 24.06 -30.53 2.12
CA ASP A 413 24.53 -31.85 1.65
C ASP A 413 24.13 -32.14 0.20
N ASN A 414 23.42 -31.21 -0.46
CA ASN A 414 22.89 -31.35 -1.83
C ASN A 414 22.05 -32.63 -2.01
N THR A 415 21.29 -33.00 -0.99
CA THR A 415 20.39 -34.18 -0.98
C THR A 415 18.92 -33.80 -1.10
N LEU A 416 18.63 -32.48 -1.15
CA LEU A 416 17.28 -31.96 -1.40
C LEU A 416 16.73 -32.50 -2.73
N GLN A 417 15.49 -33.00 -2.69
CA GLN A 417 14.79 -33.52 -3.86
C GLN A 417 13.77 -32.52 -4.38
N TYR A 418 13.39 -32.65 -5.64
CA TYR A 418 12.42 -31.75 -6.27
C TYR A 418 11.05 -31.74 -5.55
N ILE A 419 10.60 -32.91 -5.09
CA ILE A 419 9.35 -33.02 -4.30
C ILE A 419 9.39 -32.26 -2.98
N ASP A 420 10.59 -32.10 -2.37
CA ASP A 420 10.73 -31.40 -1.10
C ASP A 420 10.36 -29.90 -1.20
N LEU A 421 10.34 -29.33 -2.42
CA LEU A 421 9.93 -27.94 -2.67
C LEU A 421 8.40 -27.77 -2.74
N GLU A 422 7.63 -28.84 -2.95
CA GLU A 422 6.18 -28.79 -3.16
C GLU A 422 5.37 -28.14 -2.02
N PRO A 423 5.68 -28.39 -0.74
CA PRO A 423 4.99 -27.72 0.37
C PRO A 423 5.17 -26.19 0.38
N TYR A 424 6.14 -25.66 -0.36
CA TYR A 424 6.57 -24.26 -0.29
C TYR A 424 6.26 -23.46 -1.56
N LYS A 425 5.33 -23.89 -2.41
CA LYS A 425 4.98 -23.25 -3.71
C LYS A 425 4.68 -21.75 -3.67
N ILE A 426 4.25 -21.23 -2.51
CA ILE A 426 3.89 -19.81 -2.31
C ILE A 426 5.04 -18.95 -1.78
N THR A 427 6.22 -19.51 -1.52
CA THR A 427 7.34 -18.77 -0.92
C THR A 427 8.24 -18.13 -1.97
N ASN A 428 8.92 -17.04 -1.60
CA ASN A 428 9.95 -16.43 -2.43
C ASN A 428 11.32 -16.99 -2.02
N TRP A 429 11.73 -18.10 -2.64
CA TRP A 429 12.96 -18.80 -2.30
C TRP A 429 14.22 -17.92 -2.33
N LYS A 430 14.27 -16.91 -3.20
CA LYS A 430 15.39 -15.96 -3.25
C LYS A 430 15.55 -15.19 -1.93
N LEU A 431 14.44 -14.80 -1.31
CA LEU A 431 14.47 -14.15 0.01
C LEU A 431 14.72 -15.18 1.12
N GLU A 432 14.09 -16.36 1.04
CA GLU A 432 14.22 -17.42 2.04
C GLU A 432 15.64 -17.95 2.17
N MET A 433 16.38 -18.10 1.05
CA MET A 433 17.77 -18.57 1.07
C MET A 433 18.69 -17.67 1.90
N ASN A 434 18.40 -16.36 1.97
CA ASN A 434 19.16 -15.43 2.82
C ASN A 434 18.93 -15.67 4.32
N ILE A 435 17.81 -16.30 4.69
CA ILE A 435 17.45 -16.61 6.08
C ILE A 435 17.91 -18.02 6.43
N LEU A 436 17.72 -18.99 5.52
CA LEU A 436 18.15 -20.38 5.68
C LEU A 436 19.68 -20.52 5.72
N CYS A 437 20.39 -19.71 4.94
CA CYS A 437 21.85 -19.78 4.79
C CYS A 437 22.45 -18.37 4.75
N PRO A 438 22.47 -17.64 5.89
CA PRO A 438 22.96 -16.26 5.94
C PRO A 438 24.44 -16.12 5.53
N ASP A 439 25.24 -17.17 5.73
CA ASP A 439 26.67 -17.22 5.37
C ASP A 439 26.94 -17.08 3.86
N ILE A 440 25.92 -17.31 3.01
CA ILE A 440 26.05 -17.18 1.54
C ILE A 440 26.34 -15.73 1.12
N LYS A 441 25.93 -14.73 1.91
CA LYS A 441 26.14 -13.30 1.56
C LYS A 441 27.60 -12.87 1.60
N HIS A 442 28.47 -13.60 2.31
CA HIS A 442 29.85 -13.21 2.57
C HIS A 442 30.88 -14.04 1.78
N GLN A 443 30.45 -15.02 1.00
CA GLN A 443 31.34 -15.85 0.19
C GLN A 443 31.42 -15.36 -1.27
N GLU A 444 32.60 -15.44 -1.87
CA GLU A 444 32.85 -15.08 -3.28
C GLU A 444 31.94 -15.86 -4.24
N LYS A 445 31.69 -15.27 -5.42
CA LYS A 445 30.71 -15.70 -6.46
C LYS A 445 30.83 -17.15 -6.99
N ASN A 446 31.78 -17.95 -6.52
CA ASN A 446 32.16 -19.24 -7.08
C ASN A 446 32.09 -20.41 -6.06
N THR A 447 31.37 -20.28 -4.93
CA THR A 447 31.21 -21.40 -4.00
C THR A 447 30.04 -22.31 -4.38
N THR A 448 30.18 -23.62 -4.11
CA THR A 448 29.16 -24.66 -4.32
C THR A 448 27.78 -24.26 -3.77
N THR A 449 27.76 -23.50 -2.67
CA THR A 449 26.54 -23.05 -1.98
C THR A 449 25.72 -22.06 -2.80
N GLN A 450 26.36 -21.17 -3.57
CA GLN A 450 25.64 -20.21 -4.42
C GLN A 450 25.07 -20.88 -5.69
N ILE A 451 25.80 -21.86 -6.24
CA ILE A 451 25.31 -22.70 -7.33
C ILE A 451 24.07 -23.47 -6.88
N ASN A 452 24.11 -24.08 -5.68
CA ASN A 452 22.95 -24.77 -5.10
C ASN A 452 21.76 -23.83 -4.89
N ALA A 453 21.98 -22.59 -4.45
CA ALA A 453 20.90 -21.61 -4.30
C ALA A 453 20.24 -21.25 -5.65
N GLN A 454 21.03 -21.08 -6.72
CA GLN A 454 20.49 -20.83 -8.05
C GLN A 454 19.74 -22.05 -8.59
N ASP A 455 20.25 -23.26 -8.32
CA ASP A 455 19.58 -24.50 -8.73
C ASP A 455 18.24 -24.67 -8.00
N ILE A 456 18.17 -24.35 -6.71
CA ILE A 456 16.91 -24.33 -5.95
C ILE A 456 15.93 -23.30 -6.54
N GLU A 457 16.39 -22.09 -6.85
CA GLU A 457 15.55 -21.03 -7.44
C GLU A 457 14.99 -21.45 -8.81
N ASN A 458 15.81 -22.07 -9.65
CA ASN A 458 15.41 -22.57 -10.96
C ASN A 458 14.43 -23.76 -10.85
N ALA A 459 14.75 -24.75 -10.02
CA ALA A 459 13.87 -25.89 -9.77
C ALA A 459 12.51 -25.41 -9.24
N PHE A 460 12.51 -24.45 -8.32
CA PHE A 460 11.27 -23.86 -7.82
C PHE A 460 10.50 -23.09 -8.89
N SER A 461 11.19 -22.31 -9.73
CA SER A 461 10.56 -21.61 -10.85
C SER A 461 9.90 -22.59 -11.81
N PHE A 462 10.51 -23.74 -12.06
CA PHE A 462 9.90 -24.82 -12.84
C PHE A 462 8.65 -25.39 -12.15
N LEU A 463 8.69 -25.60 -10.83
CA LEU A 463 7.53 -26.06 -10.07
C LEU A 463 6.33 -25.10 -10.15
N GLN A 464 6.58 -23.79 -10.08
CA GLN A 464 5.52 -22.78 -10.23
C GLN A 464 4.97 -22.73 -11.66
N THR A 465 5.81 -23.00 -12.65
CA THR A 465 5.45 -22.94 -14.07
C THR A 465 5.07 -24.31 -14.67
N GLU A 466 5.12 -25.40 -13.89
CA GLU A 466 4.95 -26.78 -14.35
C GLU A 466 3.63 -26.97 -15.12
N GLU A 467 2.52 -26.47 -14.59
CA GLU A 467 1.21 -26.52 -15.25
C GLU A 467 1.20 -25.76 -16.57
N HIS A 468 1.92 -24.63 -16.67
CA HIS A 468 2.00 -23.82 -17.87
C HIS A 468 2.72 -24.58 -18.98
N TRP A 469 3.80 -25.28 -18.64
CA TRP A 469 4.54 -26.12 -19.58
C TRP A 469 3.69 -27.29 -20.09
N LYS A 470 2.92 -27.93 -19.20
CA LYS A 470 1.97 -28.99 -19.58
C LYS A 470 0.89 -28.48 -20.53
N LEU A 471 0.33 -27.30 -20.24
CA LEU A 471 -0.63 -26.65 -21.10
C LEU A 471 -0.02 -26.27 -22.46
N LEU A 472 1.22 -25.76 -22.49
CA LEU A 472 1.91 -25.45 -23.75
C LEU A 472 2.07 -26.68 -24.63
N LYS A 473 2.48 -27.82 -24.06
CA LYS A 473 2.54 -29.10 -24.77
C LYS A 473 1.20 -29.44 -25.40
N LYS A 474 0.13 -29.46 -24.59
CA LYS A 474 -1.22 -29.82 -25.03
C LYS A 474 -1.77 -28.85 -26.10
N VAL A 475 -1.61 -27.55 -25.92
CA VAL A 475 -2.05 -26.55 -26.91
C VAL A 475 -1.30 -26.72 -28.23
N THR A 476 0.00 -26.99 -28.18
CA THR A 476 0.80 -27.22 -29.39
C THR A 476 0.30 -28.45 -30.15
N GLU A 477 -0.01 -29.54 -29.45
CA GLU A 477 -0.60 -30.75 -30.05
C GLU A 477 -1.98 -30.47 -30.66
N ILE A 478 -2.87 -29.76 -29.96
CA ILE A 478 -4.20 -29.36 -30.47
C ILE A 478 -4.05 -28.56 -31.76
N ILE A 479 -3.26 -27.49 -31.72
CA ILE A 479 -3.08 -26.59 -32.85
C ILE A 479 -2.40 -27.31 -34.02
N GLN A 480 -1.42 -28.17 -33.74
CA GLN A 480 -0.75 -28.99 -34.76
C GLN A 480 -1.71 -29.96 -35.46
N ASN A 481 -2.63 -30.59 -34.74
CA ASN A 481 -3.63 -31.49 -35.32
C ASN A 481 -4.65 -30.77 -36.21
N VAL A 482 -4.94 -29.52 -35.88
CA VAL A 482 -5.92 -28.69 -36.58
C VAL A 482 -5.30 -27.95 -37.77
N HIS A 483 -3.99 -27.71 -37.75
CA HIS A 483 -3.29 -26.91 -38.75
C HIS A 483 -3.37 -27.51 -40.16
N THR A 484 -3.87 -26.73 -41.12
CA THR A 484 -4.09 -27.18 -42.51
C THR A 484 -2.80 -27.43 -43.28
N ILE A 485 -1.72 -26.68 -42.94
CA ILE A 485 -0.39 -26.90 -43.49
C ILE A 485 0.30 -27.96 -42.62
N LYS A 486 0.54 -29.17 -43.17
CA LYS A 486 1.23 -30.25 -42.45
C LYS A 486 2.57 -29.74 -41.91
N ILE A 487 2.72 -29.77 -40.59
CA ILE A 487 4.00 -29.57 -39.89
C ILE A 487 4.76 -30.89 -39.97
N ILE A 488 5.98 -30.85 -40.53
CA ILE A 488 6.64 -32.06 -41.05
C ILE A 488 7.67 -32.67 -40.08
N ALA A 489 8.27 -31.90 -39.17
CA ALA A 489 9.34 -32.41 -38.33
C ALA A 489 9.13 -32.15 -36.83
N VAL A 490 9.23 -33.21 -36.05
CA VAL A 490 9.42 -33.10 -34.61
C VAL A 490 10.92 -32.86 -34.36
N ASP A 491 11.29 -31.65 -33.94
CA ASP A 491 12.68 -31.27 -33.71
C ASP A 491 13.23 -31.79 -32.36
N GLU A 492 14.55 -31.88 -32.26
CA GLU A 492 15.25 -32.38 -31.06
C GLU A 492 14.94 -31.55 -29.80
N LYS A 493 14.73 -30.24 -29.93
CA LYS A 493 14.41 -29.37 -28.80
C LYS A 493 13.00 -29.67 -28.30
N TRP A 494 12.04 -29.85 -29.20
CA TRP A 494 10.68 -30.28 -28.85
C TRP A 494 10.68 -31.66 -28.16
N GLN A 495 11.41 -32.64 -28.68
CA GLN A 495 11.53 -33.95 -28.01
C GLN A 495 12.13 -33.84 -26.61
N THR A 496 13.18 -33.03 -26.47
CA THR A 496 13.80 -32.76 -25.17
C THR A 496 12.79 -32.14 -24.20
N PHE A 497 12.01 -31.16 -24.64
CA PHE A 497 10.94 -30.55 -23.86
C PHE A 497 9.87 -31.58 -23.46
N VAL A 498 9.33 -32.35 -24.41
CA VAL A 498 8.31 -33.37 -24.13
C VAL A 498 8.80 -34.41 -23.13
N ASN A 499 10.06 -34.83 -23.25
CA ASN A 499 10.71 -35.75 -22.31
C ASN A 499 10.84 -35.13 -20.90
N ILE A 500 11.22 -33.85 -20.80
CA ILE A 500 11.28 -33.14 -19.52
C ILE A 500 9.91 -33.14 -18.85
N ILE A 501 8.84 -32.82 -19.58
CA ILE A 501 7.47 -32.80 -19.03
C ILE A 501 7.05 -34.20 -18.56
N ALA A 502 7.29 -35.24 -19.36
CA ALA A 502 6.98 -36.62 -18.97
C ALA A 502 7.78 -37.07 -17.73
N GLN A 503 9.07 -36.72 -17.63
CA GLN A 503 9.90 -37.04 -16.47
C GLN A 503 9.43 -36.29 -15.21
N SER A 504 9.06 -35.02 -15.36
CA SER A 504 8.54 -34.21 -14.27
C SER A 504 7.23 -34.75 -13.69
N GLU A 505 6.46 -35.53 -14.45
CA GLU A 505 5.23 -36.18 -13.98
C GLU A 505 5.51 -37.52 -13.28
N GLN A 506 6.49 -38.28 -13.75
CA GLN A 506 6.70 -39.67 -13.31
C GLN A 506 7.71 -39.82 -12.17
N LYS A 507 8.64 -38.87 -11.98
CA LYS A 507 9.84 -39.09 -11.13
C LYS A 507 10.11 -38.00 -10.10
N LYS A 508 9.12 -37.16 -9.74
CA LYS A 508 9.32 -36.03 -8.81
C LYS A 508 10.08 -36.40 -7.53
N ASP A 509 9.74 -37.54 -6.94
CA ASP A 509 10.29 -37.99 -5.66
C ASP A 509 11.73 -38.51 -5.74
N LYS A 510 12.28 -38.68 -6.95
CA LYS A 510 13.65 -39.16 -7.19
C LYS A 510 14.52 -38.13 -7.90
N THR A 511 13.92 -37.06 -8.42
CA THR A 511 14.61 -36.01 -9.15
C THR A 511 15.38 -35.11 -8.20
N SER A 512 16.67 -34.92 -8.51
CA SER A 512 17.51 -33.97 -7.78
C SER A 512 17.18 -32.52 -8.15
N ILE A 513 17.45 -31.59 -7.25
CA ILE A 513 17.26 -30.15 -7.52
C ILE A 513 18.06 -29.67 -8.73
N LYS A 514 19.30 -30.15 -8.90
CA LYS A 514 20.14 -29.83 -10.05
C LYS A 514 19.55 -30.30 -11.38
N GLU A 515 18.93 -31.47 -11.39
CA GLU A 515 18.23 -32.00 -12.56
C GLU A 515 16.99 -31.15 -12.89
N ALA A 516 16.16 -30.81 -11.90
CA ALA A 516 15.02 -29.92 -12.08
C ALA A 516 15.42 -28.48 -12.50
N SER A 517 16.53 -27.96 -11.98
CA SER A 517 17.14 -26.69 -12.42
C SER A 517 17.52 -26.74 -13.91
N THR A 518 18.09 -27.86 -14.35
CA THR A 518 18.45 -28.08 -15.75
C THR A 518 17.21 -28.16 -16.64
N TRP A 519 16.13 -28.81 -16.16
CA TRP A 519 14.85 -28.83 -16.85
C TRP A 519 14.30 -27.42 -17.06
N TYR A 520 14.29 -26.60 -15.99
CA TYR A 520 13.84 -25.21 -16.07
C TYR A 520 14.64 -24.42 -17.11
N SER A 521 15.98 -24.48 -17.00
CA SER A 521 16.88 -23.71 -17.84
C SER A 521 16.69 -24.08 -19.31
N LYS A 522 16.60 -25.38 -19.64
CA LYS A 522 16.32 -25.83 -21.01
C LYS A 522 14.97 -25.35 -21.52
N CYS A 523 13.89 -25.50 -20.75
CA CYS A 523 12.56 -25.03 -21.15
C CYS A 523 12.54 -23.51 -21.39
N LYS A 524 13.18 -22.75 -20.49
CA LYS A 524 13.30 -21.30 -20.57
C LYS A 524 14.16 -20.86 -21.76
N ASP A 525 15.25 -21.56 -22.05
CA ASP A 525 16.09 -21.27 -23.22
C ASP A 525 15.33 -21.53 -24.53
N TYR A 526 14.47 -22.55 -24.55
CA TYR A 526 13.67 -22.87 -25.72
C TYR A 526 12.50 -21.91 -25.93
N PHE A 527 11.79 -21.52 -24.87
CA PHE A 527 10.48 -20.87 -24.99
C PHE A 527 10.35 -19.52 -24.26
N GLY A 528 11.37 -19.10 -23.51
CA GLY A 528 11.32 -17.92 -22.67
C GLY A 528 10.55 -18.15 -21.36
N ASP A 529 10.16 -17.06 -20.71
CA ASP A 529 9.34 -17.09 -19.50
C ASP A 529 7.84 -17.27 -19.87
N VAL A 530 7.21 -18.29 -19.27
CA VAL A 530 5.80 -18.65 -19.51
C VAL A 530 4.89 -18.35 -18.33
N SER A 531 5.41 -17.74 -17.26
CA SER A 531 4.68 -17.46 -16.02
C SER A 531 3.39 -16.65 -16.23
N ASP A 532 3.32 -15.82 -17.28
CA ASP A 532 2.16 -14.98 -17.62
C ASP A 532 1.25 -15.60 -18.71
N LYS A 533 1.51 -16.84 -19.13
CA LYS A 533 0.83 -17.48 -20.27
C LYS A 533 -0.27 -18.45 -19.89
N LYS A 534 -0.55 -18.66 -18.60
CA LYS A 534 -1.51 -19.66 -18.13
C LYS A 534 -2.88 -19.52 -18.78
N ASP A 535 -3.41 -18.30 -18.77
CA ASP A 535 -4.80 -18.04 -19.12
C ASP A 535 -5.07 -18.33 -20.60
N ILE A 536 -4.19 -17.87 -21.49
CA ILE A 536 -4.34 -18.14 -22.93
C ILE A 536 -4.16 -19.62 -23.25
N LEU A 537 -3.19 -20.31 -22.62
CA LEU A 537 -2.96 -21.72 -22.87
C LEU A 537 -4.14 -22.57 -22.36
N LYS A 538 -4.67 -22.25 -21.18
CA LYS A 538 -5.85 -22.91 -20.62
C LYS A 538 -7.10 -22.64 -21.46
N LEU A 539 -7.27 -21.41 -21.94
CA LEU A 539 -8.40 -21.03 -22.79
C LEU A 539 -8.43 -21.85 -24.08
N VAL A 540 -7.30 -22.01 -24.74
CA VAL A 540 -7.20 -22.81 -25.97
C VAL A 540 -7.44 -24.30 -25.67
N CYS A 541 -6.83 -24.85 -24.62
CA CYS A 541 -7.04 -26.24 -24.20
C CYS A 541 -8.50 -26.58 -23.90
N ASN A 542 -9.27 -25.64 -23.35
CA ASN A 542 -10.66 -25.87 -22.97
C ASN A 542 -11.66 -25.69 -24.14
N ASN A 543 -11.21 -25.19 -25.29
CA ASN A 543 -12.07 -24.85 -26.42
C ASN A 543 -11.59 -25.50 -27.73
N GLU A 544 -11.06 -26.72 -27.65
CA GLU A 544 -10.46 -27.46 -28.77
C GLU A 544 -11.36 -27.50 -30.02
N GLU A 545 -12.63 -27.89 -29.88
CA GLU A 545 -13.59 -27.97 -31.01
C GLU A 545 -13.83 -26.61 -31.67
N LYS A 546 -13.94 -25.54 -30.88
CA LYS A 546 -14.12 -24.17 -31.40
C LYS A 546 -12.84 -23.66 -32.08
N MET A 547 -11.67 -24.01 -31.54
CA MET A 547 -10.39 -23.71 -32.17
C MET A 547 -10.25 -24.45 -33.52
N GLN A 548 -10.70 -25.71 -33.57
CA GLN A 548 -10.78 -26.47 -34.81
C GLN A 548 -11.71 -25.81 -35.83
N ALA A 549 -12.87 -25.34 -35.38
CA ALA A 549 -13.81 -24.63 -36.24
C ALA A 549 -13.21 -23.32 -36.77
N LEU A 550 -12.55 -22.51 -35.94
CA LEU A 550 -11.89 -21.26 -36.37
C LEU A 550 -10.82 -21.48 -37.45
N ALA A 551 -10.11 -22.60 -37.39
CA ALA A 551 -9.05 -22.91 -38.34
C ALA A 551 -9.56 -23.55 -39.64
N ASN A 552 -10.59 -24.41 -39.56
CA ASN A 552 -10.98 -25.32 -40.66
C ASN A 552 -12.34 -25.01 -41.29
N ASN A 553 -13.22 -24.26 -40.63
CA ASN A 553 -14.54 -23.96 -41.20
C ASN A 553 -14.40 -22.93 -42.33
N GLU A 554 -15.02 -23.24 -43.48
CA GLU A 554 -14.97 -22.38 -44.66
C GLU A 554 -15.40 -20.94 -44.39
N ILE A 555 -16.32 -20.73 -43.44
CA ILE A 555 -16.84 -19.42 -43.07
C ILE A 555 -15.73 -18.51 -42.53
N PHE A 556 -14.79 -19.05 -41.75
CA PHE A 556 -13.68 -18.28 -41.18
C PHE A 556 -12.48 -18.17 -42.14
N ILE A 557 -12.30 -19.16 -43.01
CA ILE A 557 -11.20 -19.21 -43.98
C ILE A 557 -11.49 -18.29 -45.18
N LYS A 558 -12.63 -18.49 -45.85
CA LYS A 558 -12.99 -17.79 -47.09
C LYS A 558 -13.36 -16.35 -46.78
N ARG A 559 -12.54 -15.41 -47.23
CA ARG A 559 -12.73 -13.97 -47.02
C ARG A 559 -14.16 -13.48 -47.27
N LYS A 560 -14.76 -13.86 -48.40
CA LYS A 560 -16.14 -13.46 -48.74
C LYS A 560 -17.19 -13.98 -47.76
N GLN A 561 -17.05 -15.21 -47.28
CA GLN A 561 -17.98 -15.78 -46.30
C GLN A 561 -17.78 -15.16 -44.91
N PHE A 562 -16.52 -14.88 -44.54
CA PHE A 562 -16.22 -14.19 -43.29
C PHE A 562 -16.76 -12.76 -43.27
N GLU A 563 -16.57 -11.99 -44.34
CA GLU A 563 -17.12 -10.64 -44.48
C GLU A 563 -18.66 -10.64 -44.42
N LEU A 564 -19.31 -11.62 -45.06
CA LEU A 564 -20.77 -11.80 -44.99
C LEU A 564 -21.24 -12.12 -43.56
N LEU A 565 -20.53 -13.02 -42.86
CA LEU A 565 -20.82 -13.36 -41.48
C LEU A 565 -20.75 -12.11 -40.59
N ILE A 566 -19.66 -11.34 -40.67
CA ILE A 566 -19.48 -10.15 -39.83
C ILE A 566 -20.60 -9.14 -40.07
N LYS A 567 -21.00 -8.92 -41.32
CA LYS A 567 -22.13 -8.03 -41.65
C LYS A 567 -23.44 -8.54 -41.03
N ARG A 568 -23.74 -9.84 -41.16
CA ARG A 568 -24.96 -10.42 -40.55
C ARG A 568 -24.94 -10.38 -39.03
N MET A 569 -23.77 -10.51 -38.40
CA MET A 569 -23.61 -10.36 -36.96
C MET A 569 -23.88 -8.92 -36.50
N ASP A 570 -23.43 -7.93 -37.26
CA ASP A 570 -23.64 -6.50 -36.98
C ASP A 570 -25.12 -6.08 -37.18
N ASP A 571 -25.78 -6.67 -38.17
CA ASP A 571 -27.21 -6.47 -38.46
C ASP A 571 -28.14 -7.30 -37.54
N SER A 572 -27.60 -8.17 -36.67
CA SER A 572 -28.37 -9.10 -35.84
C SER A 572 -29.10 -8.41 -34.69
N GLN A 573 -30.30 -8.89 -34.35
CA GLN A 573 -31.01 -8.48 -33.13
C GLN A 573 -30.36 -9.03 -31.85
N ASN A 574 -29.51 -10.06 -31.96
CA ASN A 574 -28.77 -10.60 -30.82
C ASN A 574 -27.65 -9.63 -30.42
N GLY A 575 -27.81 -8.97 -29.27
CA GLY A 575 -26.85 -8.00 -28.75
C GLY A 575 -25.43 -8.55 -28.57
N LYS A 576 -25.28 -9.87 -28.33
CA LYS A 576 -23.97 -10.52 -28.20
C LYS A 576 -23.25 -10.59 -29.56
N PHE A 577 -23.95 -10.90 -30.64
CA PHE A 577 -23.35 -10.95 -31.99
C PHE A 577 -22.87 -9.57 -32.45
N ARG A 578 -23.65 -8.51 -32.20
CA ARG A 578 -23.23 -7.13 -32.52
C ARG A 578 -21.97 -6.71 -31.78
N GLN A 579 -21.87 -7.04 -30.48
CA GLN A 579 -20.66 -6.75 -29.70
C GLN A 579 -19.42 -7.50 -30.22
N LEU A 580 -19.62 -8.67 -30.84
CA LEU A 580 -18.55 -9.54 -31.32
C LEU A 580 -18.18 -9.29 -32.78
N ALA A 581 -19.04 -8.63 -33.56
CA ALA A 581 -18.77 -8.24 -34.95
C ALA A 581 -17.48 -7.42 -35.09
N GLY A 582 -17.13 -6.59 -34.09
CA GLY A 582 -15.85 -5.88 -34.05
C GLY A 582 -14.67 -6.67 -33.47
N THR A 583 -14.93 -7.67 -32.61
CA THR A 583 -13.88 -8.42 -31.88
C THR A 583 -13.39 -9.63 -32.68
N LEU A 584 -14.30 -10.37 -33.31
CA LEU A 584 -14.01 -11.57 -34.07
C LEU A 584 -13.04 -11.34 -35.26
N PRO A 585 -13.14 -10.24 -36.04
CA PRO A 585 -12.18 -9.94 -37.09
C PRO A 585 -10.76 -9.75 -36.57
N GLU A 586 -10.59 -9.05 -35.44
CA GLU A 586 -9.28 -8.84 -34.84
C GLU A 586 -8.66 -10.17 -34.37
N VAL A 587 -9.47 -11.02 -33.75
CA VAL A 587 -9.03 -12.35 -33.30
C VAL A 587 -8.66 -13.24 -34.48
N ASN A 588 -9.53 -13.32 -35.49
CA ASN A 588 -9.31 -14.14 -36.70
C ASN A 588 -8.06 -13.67 -37.45
N LYS A 589 -7.90 -12.35 -37.63
CA LYS A 589 -6.72 -11.74 -38.26
C LYS A 589 -5.44 -12.13 -37.52
N LYS A 590 -5.39 -11.93 -36.20
CA LYS A 590 -4.18 -12.24 -35.42
C LYS A 590 -3.85 -13.74 -35.43
N MET A 591 -4.87 -14.60 -35.33
CA MET A 591 -4.67 -16.05 -35.40
C MET A 591 -4.16 -16.48 -36.77
N LYS A 592 -4.66 -15.91 -37.86
CA LYS A 592 -4.13 -16.17 -39.21
C LYS A 592 -2.69 -15.69 -39.36
N GLU A 593 -2.42 -14.44 -38.99
CA GLU A 593 -1.09 -13.82 -39.09
C GLU A 593 -0.01 -14.53 -38.27
N ARG A 594 -0.38 -15.20 -37.16
CA ARG A 594 0.57 -15.79 -36.21
C ARG A 594 0.58 -17.31 -36.19
N ILE A 595 -0.50 -17.95 -36.65
CA ILE A 595 -0.66 -19.41 -36.60
C ILE A 595 -1.11 -19.91 -37.97
N TRP A 596 -2.37 -19.67 -38.38
CA TRP A 596 -3.00 -20.44 -39.45
C TRP A 596 -2.40 -20.27 -40.84
N ASP A 597 -1.92 -19.07 -41.18
CA ASP A 597 -1.34 -18.79 -42.51
C ASP A 597 0.19 -18.93 -42.51
N ILE A 598 0.79 -19.34 -41.37
CA ILE A 598 2.24 -19.55 -41.25
C ILE A 598 2.58 -21.03 -41.50
N LYS A 599 3.64 -21.26 -42.28
CA LYS A 599 4.27 -22.58 -42.36
C LYS A 599 5.34 -22.70 -41.28
N PHE A 600 5.14 -23.61 -40.34
CA PHE A 600 6.13 -23.94 -39.31
C PHE A 600 7.02 -25.09 -39.76
N GLU A 601 8.33 -24.97 -39.57
CA GLU A 601 9.30 -26.03 -39.88
C GLU A 601 9.37 -27.09 -38.77
N SER A 602 8.97 -26.72 -37.55
CA SER A 602 9.00 -27.60 -36.38
C SER A 602 7.92 -27.31 -35.33
N SER A 603 7.64 -28.27 -34.46
CA SER A 603 6.75 -28.09 -33.30
C SER A 603 7.27 -27.03 -32.32
N CYS A 604 8.59 -26.87 -32.17
CA CYS A 604 9.19 -25.82 -31.34
C CYS A 604 8.85 -24.40 -31.86
N GLU A 605 8.88 -24.18 -33.17
CA GLU A 605 8.47 -22.89 -33.76
C GLU A 605 6.99 -22.59 -33.54
N LEU A 606 6.13 -23.61 -33.71
CA LEU A 606 4.72 -23.48 -33.43
C LEU A 606 4.48 -23.09 -31.95
N ALA A 607 5.12 -23.80 -31.01
CA ALA A 607 5.00 -23.49 -29.59
C ALA A 607 5.44 -22.06 -29.27
N LYS A 608 6.53 -21.57 -29.87
CA LYS A 608 6.95 -20.17 -29.74
C LYS A 608 5.89 -19.21 -30.27
N ALA A 609 5.34 -19.49 -31.46
CA ALA A 609 4.30 -18.64 -32.05
C ALA A 609 3.05 -18.58 -31.15
N ILE A 610 2.63 -19.70 -30.56
CA ILE A 610 1.53 -19.77 -29.59
C ILE A 610 1.79 -18.85 -28.40
N LEU A 611 3.00 -18.87 -27.84
CA LEU A 611 3.36 -18.00 -26.71
C LEU A 611 3.34 -16.51 -27.07
N THR A 612 3.54 -16.16 -28.35
CA THR A 612 3.44 -14.76 -28.82
C THR A 612 2.00 -14.28 -29.04
N LEU A 613 0.99 -15.15 -28.94
CA LEU A 613 -0.41 -14.74 -29.08
C LEU A 613 -0.86 -13.79 -27.97
N SER A 614 -0.27 -13.91 -26.78
CA SER A 614 -0.55 -13.03 -25.64
C SER A 614 0.69 -12.23 -25.25
N GLU A 615 0.71 -10.94 -25.54
CA GLU A 615 1.69 -10.00 -24.98
C GLU A 615 1.13 -9.34 -23.71
N LYS A 616 1.97 -8.99 -22.74
CA LYS A 616 1.56 -8.48 -21.40
C LYS A 616 0.58 -7.30 -21.41
N ARG A 617 0.49 -6.56 -22.51
CA ARG A 617 -0.42 -5.40 -22.67
C ARG A 617 -1.58 -5.65 -23.63
N ASP A 618 -1.60 -6.81 -24.28
CA ASP A 618 -2.59 -7.12 -25.30
C ASP A 618 -3.85 -7.70 -24.64
N LYS A 619 -5.00 -7.11 -24.97
CA LYS A 619 -6.32 -7.62 -24.56
C LYS A 619 -6.76 -8.84 -25.39
N PHE A 620 -5.86 -9.40 -26.21
CA PHE A 620 -6.14 -10.55 -27.06
C PHE A 620 -6.73 -11.73 -26.30
N CYS A 621 -6.19 -12.11 -25.13
CA CYS A 621 -6.74 -13.24 -24.36
C CYS A 621 -8.22 -13.02 -23.99
N HIS A 622 -8.59 -11.78 -23.62
CA HIS A 622 -9.98 -11.40 -23.32
C HIS A 622 -10.86 -11.40 -24.57
N LYS A 623 -10.34 -10.88 -25.68
CA LYS A 623 -11.04 -10.86 -26.98
C LYS A 623 -11.30 -12.29 -27.49
N LEU A 624 -10.30 -13.15 -27.39
CA LEU A 624 -10.40 -14.57 -27.75
C LEU A 624 -11.40 -15.28 -26.84
N ALA A 625 -11.36 -15.06 -25.53
CA ALA A 625 -12.31 -15.66 -24.59
C ALA A 625 -13.76 -15.29 -24.94
N LYS A 626 -14.02 -14.00 -25.22
CA LYS A 626 -15.33 -13.53 -25.68
C LYS A 626 -15.79 -14.18 -26.98
N CYS A 627 -14.87 -14.41 -27.92
CA CYS A 627 -15.21 -15.08 -29.17
C CYS A 627 -15.52 -16.56 -28.95
N LEU A 628 -14.76 -17.23 -28.08
CA LEU A 628 -14.95 -18.65 -27.77
C LEU A 628 -16.16 -18.91 -26.87
N ASP A 629 -16.69 -17.91 -26.16
CA ASP A 629 -17.95 -18.02 -25.41
C ASP A 629 -19.21 -18.04 -26.31
N MET A 630 -19.06 -17.70 -27.60
CA MET A 630 -20.18 -17.73 -28.55
C MET A 630 -20.65 -19.16 -28.85
N ASP A 631 -21.94 -19.29 -29.15
CA ASP A 631 -22.48 -20.48 -29.79
C ASP A 631 -22.12 -20.47 -31.29
N PHE A 632 -21.20 -21.34 -31.67
CA PHE A 632 -20.74 -21.45 -33.05
C PHE A 632 -21.82 -22.07 -33.96
N GLU A 633 -22.71 -22.90 -33.43
CA GLU A 633 -23.80 -23.49 -34.22
C GLU A 633 -24.83 -22.43 -34.59
N GLU A 634 -25.25 -21.59 -33.64
CA GLU A 634 -26.11 -20.43 -33.91
C GLU A 634 -25.46 -19.47 -34.92
N LEU A 635 -24.14 -19.25 -34.78
CA LEU A 635 -23.37 -18.43 -35.70
C LEU A 635 -23.29 -19.03 -37.12
N PHE A 636 -23.18 -20.35 -37.25
CA PHE A 636 -23.20 -21.02 -38.54
C PHE A 636 -24.59 -21.01 -39.17
N LEU A 637 -25.66 -21.07 -38.38
CA LEU A 637 -27.04 -20.90 -38.86
C LEU A 637 -27.25 -19.53 -39.49
N LEU A 638 -26.69 -18.45 -38.93
CA LEU A 638 -26.75 -17.13 -39.56
C LEU A 638 -26.19 -17.10 -40.98
N VAL A 639 -25.26 -18.00 -41.32
CA VAL A 639 -24.69 -18.12 -42.67
C VAL A 639 -25.49 -19.14 -43.50
N LYS A 640 -25.89 -20.28 -42.92
CA LYS A 640 -26.64 -21.39 -43.56
C LYS A 640 -28.10 -21.06 -43.86
N GLU A 641 -28.78 -20.21 -43.10
CA GLU A 641 -30.13 -19.70 -43.40
C GLU A 641 -30.16 -18.85 -44.68
N GLY A 642 -28.98 -18.52 -45.23
CA GLY A 642 -28.81 -18.15 -46.62
C GLY A 642 -28.97 -19.34 -47.56
N ASP A 643 -30.15 -19.96 -47.57
CA ASP A 643 -30.61 -20.77 -48.70
C ASP A 643 -30.91 -19.81 -49.87
N GLN A 644 -29.83 -19.21 -50.38
CA GLN A 644 -29.75 -18.11 -51.34
C GLN A 644 -30.52 -18.45 -52.62
N LEU A 645 -30.61 -19.72 -53.00
CA LEU A 645 -31.39 -20.18 -54.14
C LEU A 645 -32.90 -20.02 -53.95
N SER A 646 -33.43 -20.19 -52.74
CA SER A 646 -34.87 -20.07 -52.50
C SER A 646 -35.31 -18.60 -52.45
N VAL A 647 -34.48 -17.73 -51.85
CA VAL A 647 -34.75 -16.29 -51.75
C VAL A 647 -34.52 -15.59 -53.09
N VAL A 648 -33.43 -15.90 -53.81
CA VAL A 648 -33.16 -15.34 -55.14
C VAL A 648 -34.22 -15.77 -56.15
N LYS A 649 -34.59 -17.07 -56.17
CA LYS A 649 -35.64 -17.55 -57.10
C LYS A 649 -37.01 -16.92 -56.80
N ARG A 650 -37.35 -16.71 -55.52
CA ARG A 650 -38.62 -16.04 -55.14
C ARG A 650 -38.58 -14.53 -55.39
N TYR A 651 -37.42 -13.90 -55.22
CA TYR A 651 -37.19 -12.51 -55.57
C TYR A 651 -37.35 -12.29 -57.08
N GLU A 652 -36.70 -13.12 -57.91
CA GLU A 652 -36.84 -13.09 -59.38
C GLU A 652 -38.30 -13.30 -59.81
N GLN A 653 -39.04 -14.19 -59.15
CA GLN A 653 -40.48 -14.37 -59.39
C GLN A 653 -41.29 -13.11 -59.10
N PHE A 654 -41.02 -12.40 -58.00
CA PHE A 654 -41.72 -11.15 -57.66
C PHE A 654 -41.29 -9.97 -58.53
N GLU A 655 -40.02 -9.91 -58.94
CA GLU A 655 -39.54 -8.92 -59.90
C GLU A 655 -40.20 -9.13 -61.28
N GLN A 656 -40.28 -10.39 -61.74
CA GLN A 656 -40.98 -10.75 -62.97
C GLN A 656 -42.48 -10.45 -62.89
N ALA A 657 -43.12 -10.80 -61.77
CA ALA A 657 -44.53 -10.49 -61.54
C ALA A 657 -44.78 -8.98 -61.50
N GLY A 658 -43.85 -8.18 -60.97
CA GLY A 658 -43.95 -6.72 -60.99
C GLY A 658 -43.90 -6.11 -62.39
N GLN A 659 -43.30 -6.82 -63.35
CA GLN A 659 -43.17 -6.37 -64.74
C GLN A 659 -44.30 -6.88 -65.66
N THR A 660 -44.77 -8.11 -65.43
CA THR A 660 -45.64 -8.84 -66.37
C THR A 660 -46.89 -9.45 -65.73
N GLY A 661 -47.05 -9.32 -64.41
CA GLY A 661 -48.14 -9.96 -63.68
C GLY A 661 -49.45 -9.21 -63.74
N GLU A 662 -50.54 -9.97 -63.70
CA GLU A 662 -51.91 -9.47 -63.69
C GLU A 662 -52.62 -9.87 -62.40
N TRP A 663 -53.24 -8.89 -61.74
CA TRP A 663 -54.08 -9.12 -60.57
C TRP A 663 -55.49 -9.52 -61.02
N VAL A 664 -55.87 -10.76 -60.70
CA VAL A 664 -57.16 -11.33 -61.06
C VAL A 664 -58.04 -11.42 -59.82
N PHE A 665 -59.23 -10.85 -59.96
CA PHE A 665 -60.29 -10.87 -58.96
C PHE A 665 -61.39 -11.81 -59.45
N SER A 666 -61.57 -12.95 -58.78
CA SER A 666 -62.67 -13.88 -59.07
C SER A 666 -64.01 -13.16 -59.08
N ASP A 667 -64.93 -13.57 -59.96
CA ASP A 667 -66.27 -13.01 -60.01
C ASP A 667 -67.19 -13.62 -58.94
N TYR A 668 -68.38 -13.05 -58.77
CA TYR A 668 -69.34 -13.49 -57.76
C TYR A 668 -69.74 -14.96 -57.94
N GLU A 669 -69.94 -15.41 -59.18
CA GLU A 669 -70.35 -16.79 -59.48
C GLU A 669 -69.25 -17.80 -59.14
N THR A 670 -67.99 -17.45 -59.40
CA THR A 670 -66.82 -18.27 -59.03
C THR A 670 -66.69 -18.39 -57.52
N MET A 671 -67.02 -17.33 -56.77
CA MET A 671 -66.80 -17.26 -55.32
C MET A 671 -67.94 -17.86 -54.49
N PHE A 672 -69.19 -17.74 -54.95
CA PHE A 672 -70.39 -18.14 -54.19
C PHE A 672 -71.24 -19.21 -54.87
N GLY A 673 -70.88 -19.63 -56.08
CA GLY A 673 -71.55 -20.66 -56.86
C GLY A 673 -72.86 -20.19 -57.53
N PRO A 674 -73.27 -20.81 -58.65
CA PRO A 674 -74.44 -20.38 -59.43
C PRO A 674 -75.79 -20.49 -58.70
N HIS A 675 -75.87 -21.25 -57.59
CA HIS A 675 -77.12 -21.55 -56.89
C HIS A 675 -77.49 -20.57 -55.75
N GLN A 676 -76.67 -19.57 -55.43
CA GLN A 676 -77.04 -18.51 -54.46
C GLN A 676 -77.76 -17.31 -55.09
N SER A 677 -77.84 -17.25 -56.43
CA SER A 677 -78.42 -16.10 -57.15
C SER A 677 -79.97 -16.04 -57.09
N ASN A 678 -80.66 -17.17 -56.85
CA ASN A 678 -82.11 -17.30 -57.08
C ASN A 678 -83.01 -17.58 -55.86
N VAL A 679 -82.59 -17.27 -54.62
CA VAL A 679 -83.42 -17.57 -53.43
C VAL A 679 -83.59 -16.33 -52.52
N PHE A 680 -84.73 -15.67 -52.73
CA PHE A 680 -85.56 -14.80 -51.87
C PHE A 680 -85.06 -13.45 -51.31
N PRO A 681 -85.87 -12.37 -51.48
CA PRO A 681 -85.75 -11.13 -50.75
C PRO A 681 -86.58 -11.22 -49.46
N ASN A 682 -85.98 -11.53 -48.31
CA ASN A 682 -86.42 -11.03 -47.01
C ASN A 682 -85.38 -11.36 -45.93
N PHE A 683 -85.14 -10.36 -45.08
CA PHE A 683 -84.04 -10.25 -44.12
C PHE A 683 -83.94 -11.40 -43.10
N SER A 684 -82.73 -11.48 -42.52
CA SER A 684 -82.37 -12.05 -41.21
C SER A 684 -82.12 -13.55 -41.07
N VAL A 685 -81.03 -14.07 -41.67
CA VAL A 685 -80.09 -14.99 -40.98
C VAL A 685 -78.68 -14.73 -41.49
N LYS A 686 -77.76 -14.35 -40.59
CA LYS A 686 -76.31 -14.27 -40.82
C LYS A 686 -75.77 -15.67 -41.15
N VAL A 687 -75.80 -16.08 -42.40
CA VAL A 687 -74.88 -17.11 -42.89
C VAL A 687 -73.78 -16.36 -43.63
N LYS A 688 -72.78 -15.87 -42.88
CA LYS A 688 -71.50 -15.48 -43.49
C LYS A 688 -70.89 -16.78 -44.01
N PRO A 689 -70.72 -16.98 -45.33
CA PRO A 689 -69.81 -18.02 -45.76
C PRO A 689 -68.44 -17.61 -45.22
N LYS A 690 -67.76 -18.51 -44.49
CA LYS A 690 -66.35 -18.33 -44.15
C LYS A 690 -65.56 -18.47 -45.45
N VAL A 691 -65.60 -17.46 -46.30
CA VAL A 691 -64.62 -17.29 -47.36
C VAL A 691 -63.40 -16.70 -46.68
N ASP A 692 -62.24 -17.32 -46.84
CA ASP A 692 -61.01 -16.71 -46.36
C ASP A 692 -60.83 -15.35 -47.02
N LYS A 693 -60.34 -14.37 -46.27
CA LYS A 693 -60.54 -12.92 -46.51
C LYS A 693 -60.14 -12.45 -47.92
N TYR A 694 -59.33 -13.23 -48.65
CA TYR A 694 -58.85 -12.93 -50.00
C TYR A 694 -58.78 -14.14 -50.95
N GLU A 695 -59.63 -15.16 -50.76
CA GLU A 695 -59.55 -16.44 -51.51
C GLU A 695 -59.66 -16.29 -53.04
N GLY A 696 -60.34 -15.25 -53.52
CA GLY A 696 -60.53 -14.94 -54.94
C GLY A 696 -59.55 -13.91 -55.51
N LEU A 697 -58.53 -13.49 -54.75
CA LEU A 697 -57.48 -12.59 -55.24
C LEU A 697 -56.23 -13.40 -55.59
N ILE A 698 -55.88 -13.39 -56.88
CA ILE A 698 -54.78 -14.17 -57.45
C ILE A 698 -53.87 -13.27 -58.27
N LEU A 699 -52.56 -13.48 -58.18
CA LEU A 699 -51.56 -12.87 -59.05
C LEU A 699 -51.13 -13.88 -60.13
N GLN A 700 -51.28 -13.54 -61.41
CA GLN A 700 -50.96 -14.41 -62.55
C GLN A 700 -49.78 -13.87 -63.35
N PHE A 701 -48.73 -14.68 -63.54
CA PHE A 701 -47.54 -14.31 -64.32
C PHE A 701 -46.81 -15.56 -64.88
N GLY A 702 -47.56 -16.47 -65.48
CA GLY A 702 -47.07 -17.80 -65.90
C GLY A 702 -47.23 -18.88 -64.82
N THR A 703 -47.34 -18.48 -63.56
CA THR A 703 -47.89 -19.27 -62.44
C THR A 703 -48.94 -18.45 -61.69
N ASN A 704 -49.84 -19.13 -60.96
CA ASN A 704 -50.90 -18.49 -60.19
C ASN A 704 -50.54 -18.51 -58.71
N LEU A 705 -50.42 -17.33 -58.09
CA LEU A 705 -50.20 -17.19 -56.65
C LEU A 705 -51.46 -16.68 -55.97
N ASN A 706 -51.96 -17.45 -54.99
CA ASN A 706 -53.03 -16.99 -54.10
C ASN A 706 -52.47 -16.10 -52.97
N CYS A 707 -53.34 -15.39 -52.27
CA CYS A 707 -52.94 -14.48 -51.20
C CYS A 707 -52.08 -15.14 -50.11
N GLY A 708 -52.42 -16.35 -49.64
CA GLY A 708 -51.62 -17.05 -48.64
C GLY A 708 -50.20 -17.39 -49.12
N SER A 709 -50.05 -17.69 -50.41
CA SER A 709 -48.73 -17.91 -51.03
C SER A 709 -47.95 -16.60 -51.17
N ILE A 710 -48.62 -15.51 -51.54
CA ILE A 710 -48.03 -14.17 -51.64
C ILE A 710 -47.53 -13.72 -50.27
N GLU A 711 -48.34 -13.82 -49.21
CA GLU A 711 -47.96 -13.43 -47.85
C GLU A 711 -46.77 -14.24 -47.33
N ASN A 712 -46.78 -15.57 -47.50
CA ASN A 712 -45.66 -16.42 -47.12
C ASN A 712 -44.37 -16.09 -47.89
N ILE A 713 -44.47 -15.74 -49.18
CA ILE A 713 -43.31 -15.30 -49.96
C ILE A 713 -42.80 -13.95 -49.43
N LEU A 714 -43.69 -12.99 -49.19
CA LEU A 714 -43.31 -11.66 -48.68
C LEU A 714 -42.66 -11.72 -47.30
N ASP A 715 -43.16 -12.55 -46.38
CA ASP A 715 -42.56 -12.70 -45.06
C ASP A 715 -41.16 -13.31 -45.12
N ARG A 716 -40.91 -14.24 -46.04
CA ARG A 716 -39.56 -14.76 -46.28
C ARG A 716 -38.63 -13.73 -46.95
N LEU A 717 -39.15 -12.90 -47.84
CA LEU A 717 -38.37 -11.84 -48.51
C LEU A 717 -38.02 -10.70 -47.53
N LYS A 718 -38.87 -10.38 -46.54
CA LYS A 718 -38.59 -9.36 -45.51
C LYS A 718 -37.31 -9.63 -44.73
N LEU A 719 -37.02 -10.91 -44.45
CA LEU A 719 -35.85 -11.36 -43.68
C LEU A 719 -34.57 -11.49 -44.53
N GLY A 720 -34.69 -11.65 -45.86
CA GLY A 720 -33.57 -12.04 -46.72
C GLY A 720 -33.02 -10.97 -47.69
N LEU A 721 -33.76 -9.89 -47.98
CA LEU A 721 -33.39 -8.91 -49.01
C LEU A 721 -32.56 -7.73 -48.49
N ILE A 722 -31.58 -7.29 -49.29
CA ILE A 722 -30.85 -6.03 -49.05
C ILE A 722 -31.69 -4.81 -49.45
N SER A 723 -31.31 -3.62 -48.99
CA SER A 723 -32.09 -2.37 -49.17
C SER A 723 -32.34 -1.99 -50.63
N GLU A 724 -31.42 -2.30 -51.55
CA GLU A 724 -31.59 -2.06 -52.98
C GLU A 724 -32.60 -3.00 -53.65
N GLU A 725 -32.60 -4.29 -53.27
CA GLU A 725 -33.55 -5.28 -53.79
C GLU A 725 -34.97 -5.01 -53.29
N LYS A 726 -35.11 -4.54 -52.04
CA LYS A 726 -36.40 -4.14 -51.48
C LYS A 726 -37.09 -3.06 -52.32
N LYS A 727 -36.34 -2.08 -52.83
CA LYS A 727 -36.88 -1.01 -53.70
C LYS A 727 -37.45 -1.53 -55.02
N LYS A 728 -36.88 -2.60 -55.57
CA LYS A 728 -37.30 -3.13 -56.89
C LYS A 728 -38.66 -3.85 -56.83
N ILE A 729 -38.99 -4.46 -55.70
CA ILE A 729 -40.27 -5.15 -55.50
C ILE A 729 -41.30 -4.31 -54.72
N GLU A 730 -40.93 -3.11 -54.27
CA GLU A 730 -41.78 -2.23 -53.47
C GLU A 730 -43.11 -1.91 -54.18
N ASN A 731 -43.06 -1.68 -55.49
CA ASN A 731 -44.25 -1.39 -56.29
C ASN A 731 -45.26 -2.54 -56.31
N ILE A 732 -44.82 -3.79 -56.48
CA ILE A 732 -45.74 -4.94 -56.50
C ILE A 732 -46.29 -5.24 -55.10
N VAL A 733 -45.51 -4.99 -54.04
CA VAL A 733 -45.99 -5.08 -52.66
C VAL A 733 -47.09 -4.04 -52.41
N LEU A 734 -46.89 -2.80 -52.87
CA LEU A 734 -47.90 -1.75 -52.75
C LEU A 734 -49.17 -2.10 -53.55
N GLN A 735 -49.01 -2.59 -54.78
CA GLN A 735 -50.14 -3.07 -55.59
C GLN A 735 -50.91 -4.19 -54.89
N TYR A 736 -50.22 -5.11 -54.22
CA TYR A 736 -50.87 -6.17 -53.46
C TYR A 736 -51.74 -5.63 -52.33
N GLU A 737 -51.25 -4.67 -51.55
CA GLU A 737 -52.05 -4.01 -50.50
C GLU A 737 -53.29 -3.30 -51.09
N ILE A 738 -53.11 -2.55 -52.19
CA ILE A 738 -54.23 -1.90 -52.89
C ILE A 738 -55.24 -2.94 -53.41
N CYS A 739 -54.78 -4.06 -53.96
CA CYS A 739 -55.66 -5.11 -54.45
C CYS A 739 -56.42 -5.80 -53.32
N LYS A 740 -55.82 -5.97 -52.14
CA LYS A 740 -56.56 -6.44 -50.96
C LYS A 740 -57.68 -5.48 -50.57
N ASP A 741 -57.43 -4.17 -50.62
CA ASP A 741 -58.44 -3.16 -50.32
C ASP A 741 -59.58 -3.16 -51.36
N ILE A 742 -59.26 -3.18 -52.66
CA ILE A 742 -60.25 -3.29 -53.74
C ILE A 742 -61.07 -4.58 -53.59
N TYR A 743 -60.42 -5.69 -53.28
CA TYR A 743 -61.08 -6.97 -53.09
C TYR A 743 -62.02 -6.91 -51.88
N ALA A 744 -61.59 -6.34 -50.75
CA ALA A 744 -62.43 -6.15 -49.57
C ALA A 744 -63.67 -5.29 -49.87
N ILE A 745 -63.53 -4.24 -50.69
CA ILE A 745 -64.66 -3.41 -51.15
C ILE A 745 -65.62 -4.23 -52.02
N ARG A 746 -65.12 -5.08 -52.92
CA ARG A 746 -65.96 -5.97 -53.75
C ARG A 746 -66.74 -6.98 -52.90
N ILE A 747 -66.10 -7.56 -51.90
CA ILE A 747 -66.78 -8.45 -50.96
C ILE A 747 -67.87 -7.68 -50.19
N ASP A 748 -67.57 -6.49 -49.66
CA ASP A 748 -68.56 -5.66 -48.95
C ASP A 748 -69.74 -5.26 -49.87
N TYR A 749 -69.47 -4.93 -51.14
CA TYR A 749 -70.50 -4.66 -52.14
C TYR A 749 -71.41 -5.88 -52.38
N TRP A 750 -70.83 -7.08 -52.52
CA TRP A 750 -71.60 -8.31 -52.67
C TRP A 750 -72.36 -8.71 -51.40
N GLU A 751 -71.77 -8.55 -50.22
CA GLU A 751 -72.44 -8.77 -48.91
C GLU A 751 -73.63 -7.83 -48.72
N ARG A 752 -73.59 -6.63 -49.30
CA ARG A 752 -74.70 -5.65 -49.30
C ARG A 752 -75.73 -5.86 -50.41
N GLY A 753 -75.62 -6.96 -51.17
CA GLY A 753 -76.60 -7.34 -52.19
C GLY A 753 -76.33 -6.75 -53.57
N GLY A 754 -75.18 -6.13 -53.80
CA GLY A 754 -74.72 -5.74 -55.13
C GLY A 754 -74.46 -6.98 -55.99
N ARG A 755 -75.07 -7.05 -57.18
CA ARG A 755 -74.80 -8.11 -58.17
C ARG A 755 -74.49 -7.45 -59.50
N ASP A 756 -73.30 -7.71 -60.02
CA ASP A 756 -72.92 -7.23 -61.35
C ASP A 756 -73.65 -8.09 -62.38
N LYS A 757 -74.75 -7.58 -62.93
CA LYS A 757 -75.26 -8.07 -64.21
C LYS A 757 -74.22 -7.68 -65.26
N LYS A 758 -73.65 -8.66 -65.96
CA LYS A 758 -73.04 -8.46 -67.28
C LYS A 758 -74.11 -7.93 -68.24
N GLU A 759 -74.45 -6.65 -68.15
CA GLU A 759 -74.90 -5.92 -69.34
C GLU A 759 -73.64 -5.59 -70.13
N LYS A 760 -73.58 -6.17 -71.33
CA LYS A 760 -72.62 -5.81 -72.36
C LYS A 760 -72.64 -4.28 -72.51
N LEU A 761 -71.54 -3.64 -72.19
CA LEU A 761 -71.19 -2.36 -72.79
C LEU A 761 -70.36 -2.72 -74.03
N ASP A 762 -71.01 -2.65 -75.19
CA ASP A 762 -70.34 -2.50 -76.49
C ASP A 762 -69.59 -1.16 -76.55
#